data_AF-W4LUV0-F1
#
_entry.id   AF-W4LUV0-F1
#
_cell.length_a   1.000
_cell.length_b   1.000
_cell.length_c   1.000
_cell.angle_alpha   90.00
_cell.angle_beta   90.00
_cell.angle_gamma   90.00
#
_symmetry.space_group_name_H-M   'P 1'
#
loop_
_entity.id
_entity.type
_entity.pdbx_description
1 polymer ?
#
loop_
_entity_poly.entity_id
_entity_poly.type
_entity_poly.pdbx_seq_one_letter_code
_entity_poly.pdbx_strand_id
1 'polypeptide(L)'
;MLEVLVDMAPDKDVESDQSLRCQEEKSAMASQDSTNRAVTLLSDRALRPDQASDLAGMEAEAPGTIEAASQKVFEQQRDELRAIVDDEHQCRKVARQIENRYGIDEKDIHQPESVGDLVALLEQARQIGVAVRAVGSARSLSDAPTPTSDTMMVSTCGLADSLPVDAEVLQDSAQAERLYRCGAGRTVAEILAELDPHPDDPTQPMAYTLQNLGAGQFQAVVGALCTSTHGSGLHQPSFPQLVAAYRMVTFDEAGEIVALQLEPSPGNGAISNPDAFAASQSQADIPVTLVQDDAQFNAGLVSLSCLGIIYEVYLKLVPGFYLEEHRFTDWWSNVKTQLSELLNDNDYFELLIDPLQSDNNGVPDNRVMRTQRNRVETYHDCGERPLVMELATTEIGRITSAILLEWAIKSPPARVPRNLHTGTTATEVDCYTDKNYHVLQLNLNINSASTEPAVAVEHAADAIDAVLAKVQANFEDMKRRFPPPYDLGLDLDTPFHEDIDALKAAWREVPIPTSPLGVRFVPANEAPLSQMYQRATCTIEMPMPGSDYLDQRSADDPVYRLRMLDLYEAYLDGRQKLFKEVEQLLIDRFDARPHWGQANFLDRDTAARVLPAFENWLDIYRVRNATGLFNGALTDRLNISMHPDLDDDPVPLPDGQPVQGKAVFRHNRSENRGSLKLKDGLAKLLYQRLTQPVEEPRCYTLFFLSNRCKRMGVSCVASTQNLIYPYVVEFRFAPTGELLSLTEDYDLDNALALNRNSGTASFDGRYITIRGAAATGLREFVRAGRRVSAQPLPEPEGPVVLRLESLASGNWDVEPF
;
A
#
# COMPACT_ATOMS: atom_id res chain seq x y z
N MET A 1 28.25 -9.86 7.68
CA MET A 1 27.80 -9.08 6.50
C MET A 1 27.65 -7.61 6.86
N LEU A 2 26.66 -7.20 7.65
CA LEU A 2 26.48 -5.79 8.04
C LEU A 2 27.63 -5.24 8.92
N GLU A 3 28.23 -6.05 9.81
CA GLU A 3 29.45 -5.65 10.56
C GLU A 3 30.72 -5.55 9.70
N VAL A 4 30.76 -6.21 8.53
CA VAL A 4 31.94 -6.22 7.66
C VAL A 4 31.97 -4.98 6.76
N LEU A 5 30.83 -4.35 6.54
CA LEU A 5 30.71 -3.10 5.77
C LEU A 5 31.07 -1.84 6.59
N VAL A 6 31.11 -1.95 7.93
CA VAL A 6 31.34 -0.81 8.85
C VAL A 6 32.84 -0.56 9.11
N ASP A 7 33.71 -1.56 8.97
CA ASP A 7 35.16 -1.46 9.25
C ASP A 7 36.02 -0.87 8.10
N MET A 8 35.40 -0.27 7.06
CA MET A 8 36.05 0.05 5.77
C MET A 8 36.57 1.50 5.58
N ALA A 9 36.77 2.33 6.61
CA ALA A 9 37.29 3.70 6.45
C ALA A 9 38.78 3.74 6.02
N PRO A 10 39.19 4.48 4.97
CA PRO A 10 40.58 4.50 4.51
C PRO A 10 41.46 5.57 5.18
N ASP A 11 42.70 5.19 5.50
CA ASP A 11 43.82 6.09 5.81
C ASP A 11 44.29 6.83 4.54
N LYS A 12 44.58 8.13 4.69
CA LYS A 12 45.02 9.06 3.64
C LYS A 12 46.45 8.76 3.17
N ASP A 13 46.65 8.58 1.86
CA ASP A 13 47.72 9.21 1.05
C ASP A 13 47.83 8.55 -0.35
N VAL A 14 48.05 9.38 -1.37
CA VAL A 14 48.99 9.23 -2.53
C VAL A 14 48.45 9.90 -3.83
N GLU A 15 49.38 10.61 -4.47
CA GLU A 15 49.31 11.60 -5.55
C GLU A 15 49.00 11.11 -6.99
N SER A 16 48.44 12.05 -7.77
CA SER A 16 48.54 12.38 -9.21
C SER A 16 49.14 11.41 -10.25
N ASP A 17 48.46 11.18 -11.39
CA ASP A 17 48.55 11.98 -12.65
C ASP A 17 47.97 11.21 -13.88
N GLN A 18 47.68 11.99 -14.94
CA GLN A 18 46.86 11.83 -16.17
C GLN A 18 46.92 10.56 -17.04
N SER A 19 45.76 10.19 -17.62
CA SER A 19 45.49 10.32 -19.07
C SER A 19 44.07 9.84 -19.48
N LEU A 20 43.43 10.64 -20.34
CA LEU A 20 42.07 10.46 -20.87
C LEU A 20 42.01 9.37 -21.95
N ARG A 21 41.41 8.22 -21.62
CA ARG A 21 40.62 7.33 -22.52
C ARG A 21 40.12 6.03 -21.86
N CYS A 22 40.07 5.97 -20.54
CA CYS A 22 39.86 4.74 -19.79
C CYS A 22 38.92 5.02 -18.60
N GLN A 23 37.72 5.55 -18.87
CA GLN A 23 36.71 5.87 -17.83
C GLN A 23 35.60 4.81 -17.71
N GLU A 24 35.26 4.09 -18.78
CA GLU A 24 34.33 2.94 -18.70
C GLU A 24 34.99 1.71 -18.03
N GLU A 25 36.28 1.48 -18.26
CA GLU A 25 37.03 0.37 -17.62
C GLU A 25 37.41 0.66 -16.15
N LYS A 26 37.54 1.94 -15.76
CA LYS A 26 37.86 2.31 -14.37
C LYS A 26 36.66 2.18 -13.42
N SER A 27 35.43 2.40 -13.90
CA SER A 27 34.23 2.17 -13.08
C SER A 27 33.99 0.67 -12.84
N ALA A 28 34.25 -0.17 -13.85
CA ALA A 28 34.26 -1.63 -13.69
C ALA A 28 35.39 -2.12 -12.78
N MET A 29 36.63 -1.62 -12.94
CA MET A 29 37.78 -2.00 -12.11
C MET A 29 37.72 -1.48 -10.67
N ALA A 30 37.17 -0.28 -10.43
CA ALA A 30 36.98 0.26 -9.08
C ALA A 30 35.91 -0.54 -8.31
N SER A 31 34.85 -1.01 -8.99
CA SER A 31 33.89 -1.96 -8.42
C SER A 31 34.55 -3.31 -8.11
N GLN A 32 35.53 -3.73 -8.91
CA GLN A 32 36.17 -5.04 -8.80
C GLN A 32 37.25 -5.06 -7.69
N ASP A 33 37.97 -3.96 -7.48
CA ASP A 33 39.02 -3.83 -6.45
C ASP A 33 38.41 -3.59 -5.05
N SER A 34 37.28 -2.90 -4.97
CA SER A 34 36.45 -2.76 -3.76
C SER A 34 35.73 -4.07 -3.42
N THR A 35 35.25 -4.82 -4.43
CA THR A 35 34.75 -6.19 -4.27
C THR A 35 35.84 -7.11 -3.74
N ASN A 36 37.04 -7.11 -4.32
CA ASN A 36 38.18 -7.92 -3.87
C ASN A 36 38.64 -7.61 -2.42
N ARG A 37 38.49 -6.37 -1.95
CA ARG A 37 38.81 -5.98 -0.57
C ARG A 37 37.75 -6.40 0.46
N ALA A 38 36.46 -6.32 0.12
CA ALA A 38 35.38 -6.85 0.97
C ALA A 38 35.39 -8.39 1.06
N VAL A 39 35.78 -9.04 -0.05
CA VAL A 39 36.07 -10.48 -0.24
C VAL A 39 37.23 -10.95 0.67
N THR A 40 38.33 -10.19 0.71
CA THR A 40 39.52 -10.56 1.49
C THR A 40 39.30 -10.59 3.02
N LEU A 41 38.29 -9.93 3.57
CA LEU A 41 38.01 -9.89 5.03
C LEU A 41 36.99 -10.95 5.51
N LEU A 42 36.26 -11.59 4.59
CA LEU A 42 35.34 -12.71 4.87
C LEU A 42 36.05 -14.09 4.80
N SER A 43 37.37 -14.09 4.60
CA SER A 43 38.19 -15.15 4.01
C SER A 43 38.64 -16.28 4.95
N ASP A 44 38.39 -16.23 6.26
CA ASP A 44 39.03 -17.16 7.21
C ASP A 44 38.24 -18.44 7.53
N ARG A 45 37.13 -18.74 6.83
CA ARG A 45 36.43 -20.03 6.98
C ARG A 45 36.29 -20.79 5.67
N ALA A 46 37.10 -21.83 5.52
CA ALA A 46 36.98 -22.81 4.44
C ALA A 46 35.71 -23.66 4.61
N LEU A 47 34.91 -23.77 3.54
CA LEU A 47 33.86 -24.80 3.44
C LEU A 47 34.44 -26.08 2.84
N ARG A 48 33.85 -27.21 3.22
CA ARG A 48 34.14 -28.48 2.55
C ARG A 48 33.48 -28.49 1.14
N PRO A 49 34.06 -29.20 0.14
CA PRO A 49 33.54 -29.21 -1.23
C PRO A 49 32.07 -29.62 -1.38
N ASP A 50 31.57 -30.49 -0.50
CA ASP A 50 30.17 -30.90 -0.38
C ASP A 50 29.26 -29.74 0.03
N GLN A 51 29.69 -28.90 0.98
CA GLN A 51 28.92 -27.73 1.43
C GLN A 51 28.84 -26.62 0.36
N ALA A 52 29.90 -26.43 -0.43
CA ALA A 52 29.89 -25.50 -1.56
C ALA A 52 29.02 -26.01 -2.72
N SER A 53 28.96 -27.33 -2.88
CA SER A 53 28.15 -28.03 -3.88
C SER A 53 26.64 -27.95 -3.58
N ASP A 54 26.25 -28.14 -2.32
CA ASP A 54 24.85 -28.03 -1.86
C ASP A 54 24.32 -26.58 -1.89
N LEU A 55 25.17 -25.58 -1.61
CA LEU A 55 24.80 -24.16 -1.69
C LEU A 55 24.64 -23.65 -3.14
N ALA A 56 25.35 -24.25 -4.10
CA ALA A 56 25.39 -23.82 -5.50
C ALA A 56 24.64 -24.74 -6.47
N GLY A 57 24.15 -25.91 -6.02
CA GLY A 57 23.40 -26.86 -6.83
C GLY A 57 24.21 -27.62 -7.90
N MET A 58 25.54 -27.74 -7.76
CA MET A 58 26.42 -28.44 -8.72
C MET A 58 27.59 -29.15 -8.02
N GLU A 59 28.07 -30.30 -8.54
CA GLU A 59 29.31 -30.96 -8.08
C GLU A 59 30.52 -30.01 -8.23
N ALA A 60 31.05 -29.50 -7.11
CA ALA A 60 32.26 -28.67 -7.10
C ALA A 60 33.51 -29.58 -7.10
N GLU A 61 34.31 -29.56 -8.16
CA GLU A 61 35.53 -30.37 -8.29
C GLU A 61 36.70 -29.94 -7.37
N ALA A 62 36.57 -28.83 -6.62
CA ALA A 62 37.58 -28.34 -5.67
C ALA A 62 36.95 -27.54 -4.50
N PRO A 63 37.58 -27.48 -3.31
CA PRO A 63 37.09 -26.67 -2.18
C PRO A 63 37.08 -25.18 -2.53
N GLY A 64 35.89 -24.63 -2.79
CA GLY A 64 35.65 -23.19 -2.96
C GLY A 64 35.17 -22.53 -1.67
N THR A 65 35.44 -21.23 -1.50
CA THR A 65 34.97 -20.40 -0.37
C THR A 65 33.45 -20.13 -0.50
N ILE A 66 32.76 -19.81 0.62
CA ILE A 66 31.34 -19.31 0.63
C ILE A 66 31.14 -18.22 -0.42
N GLU A 67 32.17 -17.41 -0.57
CA GLU A 67 32.32 -16.30 -1.50
C GLU A 67 32.25 -16.73 -2.96
N ALA A 68 32.99 -17.76 -3.40
CA ALA A 68 32.93 -18.22 -4.79
C ALA A 68 31.56 -18.82 -5.16
N ALA A 69 30.87 -19.47 -4.22
CA ALA A 69 29.53 -20.01 -4.43
C ALA A 69 28.46 -18.91 -4.42
N SER A 70 28.51 -18.00 -3.44
CA SER A 70 27.55 -16.90 -3.30
C SER A 70 27.66 -15.91 -4.45
N GLN A 71 28.88 -15.57 -4.86
CA GLN A 71 29.14 -14.66 -5.99
C GLN A 71 28.66 -15.26 -7.31
N LYS A 72 28.82 -16.56 -7.53
CA LYS A 72 28.40 -17.20 -8.79
C LYS A 72 26.88 -17.36 -8.88
N VAL A 73 26.20 -17.69 -7.77
CA VAL A 73 24.73 -17.68 -7.67
C VAL A 73 24.19 -16.26 -7.87
N PHE A 74 24.86 -15.27 -7.28
CA PHE A 74 24.50 -13.86 -7.37
C PHE A 74 24.69 -13.28 -8.78
N GLU A 75 25.81 -13.57 -9.44
CA GLU A 75 26.10 -13.16 -10.81
C GLU A 75 25.11 -13.79 -11.80
N GLN A 76 24.78 -15.07 -11.62
CA GLN A 76 23.81 -15.76 -12.46
C GLN A 76 22.39 -15.19 -12.28
N GLN A 77 21.95 -14.94 -11.05
CA GLN A 77 20.65 -14.29 -10.78
C GLN A 77 20.59 -12.85 -11.28
N ARG A 78 21.69 -12.10 -11.16
CA ARG A 78 21.81 -10.74 -11.70
C ARG A 78 21.66 -10.72 -13.22
N ASP A 79 22.32 -11.64 -13.91
CA ASP A 79 22.33 -11.68 -15.37
C ASP A 79 20.99 -12.22 -15.93
N GLU A 80 20.34 -13.16 -15.23
CA GLU A 80 18.98 -13.62 -15.52
C GLU A 80 17.93 -12.50 -15.28
N LEU A 81 18.08 -11.70 -14.22
CA LEU A 81 17.17 -10.58 -13.91
C LEU A 81 17.39 -9.38 -14.84
N ARG A 82 18.62 -9.06 -15.22
CA ARG A 82 18.91 -8.01 -16.23
C ARG A 82 18.24 -8.33 -17.57
N ALA A 83 18.30 -9.58 -18.00
CA ALA A 83 17.62 -10.04 -19.21
C ALA A 83 16.08 -9.94 -19.15
N ILE A 84 15.48 -9.91 -17.95
CA ILE A 84 14.03 -9.75 -17.73
C ILE A 84 13.65 -8.27 -17.58
N VAL A 85 14.48 -7.47 -16.91
CA VAL A 85 14.21 -6.08 -16.53
C VAL A 85 14.50 -5.08 -17.65
N ASP A 86 15.50 -5.33 -18.49
CA ASP A 86 15.93 -4.38 -19.53
C ASP A 86 14.95 -4.27 -20.72
N ASP A 87 13.94 -5.14 -20.81
CA ASP A 87 13.01 -5.23 -21.96
C ASP A 87 11.52 -5.04 -21.57
N GLU A 88 11.20 -4.83 -20.28
CA GLU A 88 9.82 -4.70 -19.79
C GLU A 88 9.33 -3.24 -19.75
N HIS A 89 8.28 -2.95 -20.53
CA HIS A 89 7.63 -1.64 -20.56
C HIS A 89 7.04 -1.25 -19.18
N GLN A 90 7.27 -0.03 -18.71
CA GLN A 90 6.90 0.48 -17.38
C GLN A 90 5.43 0.20 -16.99
N CYS A 91 4.49 0.31 -17.93
CA CYS A 91 3.08 -0.02 -17.69
C CYS A 91 2.84 -1.49 -17.33
N ARG A 92 3.58 -2.44 -17.91
CA ARG A 92 3.46 -3.87 -17.56
C ARG A 92 3.98 -4.15 -16.16
N LYS A 93 5.07 -3.49 -15.76
CA LYS A 93 5.59 -3.54 -14.38
C LYS A 93 4.54 -3.07 -13.38
N VAL A 94 3.86 -1.95 -13.67
CA VAL A 94 2.76 -1.45 -12.85
C VAL A 94 1.59 -2.43 -12.83
N ALA A 95 1.18 -2.97 -13.98
CA ALA A 95 0.09 -3.95 -14.06
C ALA A 95 0.38 -5.20 -13.22
N ARG A 96 1.60 -5.75 -13.27
CA ARG A 96 2.01 -6.88 -12.43
C ARG A 96 2.00 -6.51 -10.94
N GLN A 97 2.37 -5.29 -10.58
CA GLN A 97 2.28 -4.83 -9.20
C GLN A 97 0.83 -4.71 -8.72
N ILE A 98 -0.09 -4.29 -9.59
CA ILE A 98 -1.54 -4.27 -9.31
C ILE A 98 -2.05 -5.70 -9.14
N GLU A 99 -1.71 -6.61 -10.04
CA GLU A 99 -2.08 -8.03 -9.97
C GLU A 99 -1.59 -8.68 -8.68
N ASN A 100 -0.29 -8.56 -8.38
CA ASN A 100 0.30 -9.13 -7.17
C ASN A 100 -0.34 -8.58 -5.88
N ARG A 101 -0.76 -7.31 -5.90
CA ARG A 101 -1.24 -6.61 -4.72
C ARG A 101 -2.73 -6.75 -4.50
N TYR A 102 -3.52 -6.69 -5.57
CA TYR A 102 -4.98 -6.64 -5.51
C TYR A 102 -5.66 -7.86 -6.13
N GLY A 103 -4.91 -8.77 -6.75
CA GLY A 103 -5.45 -9.97 -7.39
C GLY A 103 -6.28 -9.67 -8.64
N ILE A 104 -6.02 -8.54 -9.31
CA ILE A 104 -6.69 -8.14 -10.55
C ILE A 104 -5.82 -8.55 -11.73
N ASP A 105 -6.33 -9.45 -12.59
CA ASP A 105 -5.62 -9.89 -13.80
C ASP A 105 -5.22 -8.68 -14.66
N GLU A 106 -4.02 -8.72 -15.25
CA GLU A 106 -3.50 -7.64 -16.10
C GLU A 106 -4.48 -7.18 -17.18
N LYS A 107 -5.24 -8.12 -17.77
CA LYS A 107 -6.23 -7.86 -18.83
C LYS A 107 -7.44 -7.02 -18.37
N ASP A 108 -7.72 -7.01 -17.08
CA ASP A 108 -8.86 -6.33 -16.47
C ASP A 108 -8.46 -4.95 -15.90
N ILE A 109 -7.20 -4.54 -16.12
CA ILE A 109 -6.67 -3.21 -15.77
C ILE A 109 -6.81 -2.29 -16.98
N HIS A 110 -7.53 -1.19 -16.81
CA HIS A 110 -7.68 -0.17 -17.83
C HIS A 110 -6.51 0.82 -17.80
N GLN A 111 -5.94 1.14 -18.96
CA GLN A 111 -4.81 2.05 -19.13
C GLN A 111 -5.18 3.16 -20.11
N PRO A 112 -5.92 4.20 -19.70
CA PRO A 112 -6.24 5.32 -20.56
C PRO A 112 -4.96 6.04 -21.01
N GLU A 113 -4.94 6.50 -22.26
CA GLU A 113 -3.83 7.27 -22.84
C GLU A 113 -4.20 8.75 -23.03
N SER A 114 -5.48 9.08 -22.85
CA SER A 114 -6.00 10.43 -22.98
C SER A 114 -7.14 10.73 -21.99
N VAL A 115 -7.47 12.01 -21.83
CA VAL A 115 -8.68 12.44 -21.10
C VAL A 115 -9.97 11.91 -21.76
N GLY A 116 -9.96 11.69 -23.09
CA GLY A 116 -11.09 11.11 -23.81
C GLY A 116 -11.35 9.66 -23.44
N ASP A 117 -10.29 8.86 -23.34
CA ASP A 117 -10.40 7.47 -22.87
C ASP A 117 -10.91 7.43 -21.43
N LEU A 118 -10.45 8.36 -20.59
CA LEU A 118 -10.86 8.45 -19.19
C LEU A 118 -12.36 8.81 -19.06
N VAL A 119 -12.84 9.78 -19.82
CA VAL A 119 -14.27 10.14 -19.86
C VAL A 119 -15.11 8.96 -20.36
N ALA A 120 -14.71 8.33 -21.46
CA ALA A 120 -15.41 7.16 -22.00
C ALA A 120 -15.47 5.99 -20.99
N LEU A 121 -14.37 5.77 -20.25
CA LEU A 121 -14.32 4.76 -19.18
C LEU A 121 -15.29 5.09 -18.04
N LEU A 122 -15.34 6.34 -17.59
CA LEU A 122 -16.27 6.76 -16.53
C LEU A 122 -17.73 6.67 -17.00
N GLU A 123 -18.01 7.00 -18.26
CA GLU A 123 -19.33 6.79 -18.87
C GLU A 123 -19.71 5.31 -18.88
N GLN A 124 -18.79 4.43 -19.28
CA GLN A 124 -19.00 3.00 -19.27
C GLN A 124 -19.26 2.49 -17.84
N ALA A 125 -18.42 2.88 -16.88
CA ALA A 125 -18.57 2.52 -15.46
C ALA A 125 -19.92 2.99 -14.91
N ARG A 126 -20.36 4.20 -15.29
CA ARG A 126 -21.68 4.75 -14.91
C ARG A 126 -22.82 3.93 -15.48
N GLN A 127 -22.72 3.51 -16.75
CA GLN A 127 -23.75 2.71 -17.42
C GLN A 127 -23.92 1.33 -16.79
N ILE A 128 -22.83 0.70 -16.35
CA ILE A 128 -22.87 -0.64 -15.74
C ILE A 128 -23.03 -0.60 -14.21
N GLY A 129 -22.83 0.56 -13.59
CA GLY A 129 -22.99 0.78 -12.16
C GLY A 129 -21.87 0.18 -11.32
N VAL A 130 -20.61 0.28 -11.79
CA VAL A 130 -19.43 -0.17 -11.03
C VAL A 130 -18.58 1.01 -10.61
N ALA A 131 -17.88 0.85 -9.49
CA ALA A 131 -16.94 1.86 -9.02
C ALA A 131 -15.66 1.86 -9.87
N VAL A 132 -14.90 2.94 -9.79
CA VAL A 132 -13.64 3.14 -10.51
C VAL A 132 -12.59 3.59 -9.51
N ARG A 133 -11.45 2.89 -9.48
CA ARG A 133 -10.30 3.25 -8.65
C ARG A 133 -9.07 3.44 -9.52
N ALA A 134 -8.44 4.59 -9.37
CA ALA A 134 -7.18 4.89 -10.04
C ALA A 134 -5.97 4.48 -9.18
N VAL A 135 -4.91 4.02 -9.83
CA VAL A 135 -3.64 3.66 -9.22
C VAL A 135 -2.48 4.15 -10.07
N GLY A 136 -1.48 4.76 -9.41
CA GLY A 136 -0.20 5.09 -10.01
C GLY A 136 0.75 3.88 -9.96
N SER A 137 1.89 4.01 -9.29
CA SER A 137 2.88 2.94 -9.20
C SER A 137 2.48 1.72 -8.35
N ALA A 138 1.24 1.60 -7.85
CA ALA A 138 0.79 0.48 -6.99
C ALA A 138 1.64 0.22 -5.73
N ARG A 139 2.22 1.27 -5.13
CA ARG A 139 3.10 1.18 -3.95
C ARG A 139 2.44 1.55 -2.61
N SER A 140 1.24 2.14 -2.63
CA SER A 140 0.55 2.55 -1.40
C SER A 140 0.09 1.34 -0.59
N LEU A 141 0.28 1.40 0.73
CA LEU A 141 -0.11 0.36 1.69
C LEU A 141 -1.51 0.54 2.28
N SER A 142 -2.22 1.60 1.90
CA SER A 142 -3.54 1.90 2.44
C SER A 142 -4.67 1.30 1.61
N ASP A 143 -5.88 1.43 2.14
CA ASP A 143 -7.10 1.01 1.45
C ASP A 143 -7.51 1.98 0.32
N ALA A 144 -6.79 3.10 0.12
CA ALA A 144 -7.18 4.11 -0.87
C ALA A 144 -7.26 3.53 -2.30
N PRO A 145 -6.21 2.87 -2.85
CA PRO A 145 -6.32 2.21 -4.15
C PRO A 145 -6.99 0.83 -4.09
N THR A 146 -7.36 0.33 -2.91
CA THR A 146 -7.84 -1.05 -2.76
C THR A 146 -9.24 -1.19 -3.37
N PRO A 147 -9.41 -2.07 -4.39
CA PRO A 147 -10.69 -2.28 -5.04
C PRO A 147 -11.67 -3.00 -4.10
N THR A 148 -12.96 -2.79 -4.33
CA THR A 148 -14.02 -3.66 -3.81
C THR A 148 -14.33 -4.76 -4.83
N SER A 149 -15.29 -5.65 -4.56
CA SER A 149 -15.68 -6.71 -5.51
C SER A 149 -16.14 -6.21 -6.89
N ASP A 150 -16.51 -4.93 -7.00
CA ASP A 150 -17.14 -4.29 -8.16
C ASP A 150 -16.43 -3.00 -8.57
N THR A 151 -15.12 -3.11 -8.81
CA THR A 151 -14.26 -1.96 -9.15
C THR A 151 -13.55 -2.16 -10.49
N MET A 152 -13.72 -1.21 -11.40
CA MET A 152 -12.83 -1.03 -12.55
C MET A 152 -11.52 -0.43 -12.07
N MET A 153 -10.41 -1.14 -12.30
CA MET A 153 -9.08 -0.67 -11.94
C MET A 153 -8.49 0.14 -13.09
N VAL A 154 -8.10 1.39 -12.81
CA VAL A 154 -7.49 2.30 -13.78
C VAL A 154 -6.05 2.54 -13.40
N SER A 155 -5.11 2.10 -14.23
CA SER A 155 -3.70 2.47 -14.09
C SER A 155 -3.45 3.79 -14.80
N THR A 156 -2.86 4.76 -14.09
CA THR A 156 -2.50 6.06 -14.69
C THR A 156 -1.23 5.99 -15.53
N CYS A 157 -0.59 4.84 -15.67
CA CYS A 157 0.70 4.69 -16.35
C CYS A 157 0.66 5.14 -17.84
N GLY A 158 -0.49 4.99 -18.51
CA GLY A 158 -0.69 5.47 -19.89
C GLY A 158 -0.81 7.00 -19.99
N LEU A 159 -1.02 7.69 -18.87
CA LEU A 159 -1.09 9.14 -18.75
C LEU A 159 0.23 9.67 -18.17
N ALA A 160 1.38 9.33 -18.78
CA ALA A 160 2.70 9.64 -18.21
C ALA A 160 3.51 10.68 -19.02
N ASP A 161 2.89 11.35 -19.98
CA ASP A 161 3.59 12.29 -20.86
C ASP A 161 4.09 13.53 -20.12
N SER A 162 5.25 14.03 -20.55
CA SER A 162 5.72 15.39 -20.27
C SER A 162 5.02 16.34 -21.23
N LEU A 163 4.38 17.39 -20.70
CA LEU A 163 3.48 18.26 -21.45
C LEU A 163 4.00 19.70 -21.47
N PRO A 164 3.84 20.43 -22.58
CA PRO A 164 4.22 21.84 -22.62
C PRO A 164 3.34 22.68 -21.69
N VAL A 165 3.96 23.64 -21.01
CA VAL A 165 3.26 24.72 -20.31
C VAL A 165 2.88 25.76 -21.34
N ASP A 166 1.58 25.97 -21.52
CA ASP A 166 1.06 27.01 -22.40
C ASP A 166 1.16 28.38 -21.73
N ALA A 167 2.15 29.18 -22.14
CA ALA A 167 2.40 30.49 -21.58
C ALA A 167 1.32 31.53 -21.93
N GLU A 168 0.52 31.29 -22.97
CA GLU A 168 -0.53 32.23 -23.42
C GLU A 168 -1.76 32.21 -22.52
N VAL A 169 -1.99 31.09 -21.82
CA VAL A 169 -3.11 30.95 -20.87
C VAL A 169 -2.73 31.33 -19.43
N LEU A 170 -1.45 31.62 -19.15
CA LEU A 170 -1.01 32.03 -17.81
C LEU A 170 -1.35 33.50 -17.51
N GLN A 171 -1.53 33.83 -16.24
CA GLN A 171 -1.64 35.22 -15.78
C GLN A 171 -0.33 35.99 -16.01
N ASP A 172 0.79 35.31 -15.82
CA ASP A 172 2.13 35.81 -16.09
C ASP A 172 2.92 34.76 -16.88
N SER A 173 3.16 35.04 -18.16
CA SER A 173 3.90 34.15 -19.04
C SER A 173 5.32 33.84 -18.55
N ALA A 174 5.92 34.72 -17.72
CA ALA A 174 7.24 34.47 -17.15
C ALA A 174 7.25 33.31 -16.14
N GLN A 175 6.10 32.92 -15.58
CA GLN A 175 6.01 31.77 -14.69
C GLN A 175 6.20 30.43 -15.41
N ALA A 176 6.04 30.39 -16.73
CA ALA A 176 6.13 29.16 -17.51
C ALA A 176 7.46 28.41 -17.30
N GLU A 177 8.57 29.13 -17.12
CA GLU A 177 9.89 28.53 -16.87
C GLU A 177 10.03 27.85 -15.50
N ARG A 178 9.14 28.19 -14.55
CA ARG A 178 9.14 27.68 -13.16
C ARG A 178 8.03 26.68 -12.91
N LEU A 179 7.39 26.20 -13.99
CA LEU A 179 6.32 25.21 -13.93
C LEU A 179 6.74 24.00 -14.74
N TYR A 180 6.46 22.82 -14.19
CA TYR A 180 6.57 21.56 -14.91
C TYR A 180 5.17 20.95 -15.02
N ARG A 181 4.73 20.63 -16.24
CA ARG A 181 3.42 20.03 -16.49
C ARG A 181 3.59 18.61 -17.02
N CYS A 182 2.88 17.67 -16.42
CA CYS A 182 2.90 16.28 -16.87
C CYS A 182 1.59 15.55 -16.59
N GLY A 183 1.44 14.38 -17.20
CA GLY A 183 0.39 13.44 -16.91
C GLY A 183 0.57 12.74 -15.55
N ALA A 184 -0.53 12.25 -14.99
CA ALA A 184 -0.61 11.66 -13.66
C ALA A 184 0.30 10.44 -13.39
N GLY A 185 0.60 9.66 -14.43
CA GLY A 185 1.43 8.46 -14.37
C GLY A 185 2.92 8.74 -14.33
N ARG A 186 3.37 9.95 -14.66
CA ARG A 186 4.80 10.27 -14.71
C ARG A 186 5.42 10.16 -13.32
N THR A 187 6.54 9.47 -13.21
CA THR A 187 7.23 9.27 -11.94
C THR A 187 8.11 10.44 -11.57
N VAL A 188 8.35 10.66 -10.27
CA VAL A 188 9.25 11.72 -9.80
C VAL A 188 10.66 11.55 -10.38
N ALA A 189 11.16 10.32 -10.49
CA ALA A 189 12.46 10.02 -11.10
C ALA A 189 12.55 10.47 -12.57
N GLU A 190 11.50 10.21 -13.36
CA GLU A 190 11.44 10.65 -14.77
C GLU A 190 11.42 12.18 -14.89
N ILE A 191 10.71 12.86 -13.99
CA ILE A 191 10.69 14.34 -13.95
C ILE A 191 12.09 14.88 -13.68
N LEU A 192 12.79 14.34 -12.68
CA LEU A 192 14.14 14.79 -12.32
C LEU A 192 15.15 14.51 -13.44
N ALA A 193 15.06 13.35 -14.10
CA ALA A 193 15.91 13.00 -15.25
C ALA A 193 15.70 13.92 -16.46
N GLU A 194 14.49 14.48 -16.64
CA GLU A 194 14.25 15.50 -17.68
C GLU A 194 14.79 16.87 -17.31
N LEU A 195 14.70 17.24 -16.02
CA LEU A 195 15.16 18.54 -15.53
C LEU A 195 16.70 18.63 -15.45
N ASP A 196 17.37 17.50 -15.32
CA ASP A 196 18.82 17.41 -15.20
C ASP A 196 19.44 16.58 -16.34
N PRO A 197 20.03 17.23 -17.37
CA PRO A 197 20.67 16.52 -18.48
C PRO A 197 21.99 15.83 -18.09
N HIS A 198 22.52 16.07 -16.89
CA HIS A 198 23.80 15.55 -16.43
C HIS A 198 23.69 14.93 -15.02
N PRO A 199 22.79 13.95 -14.80
CA PRO A 199 22.47 13.47 -13.46
C PRO A 199 23.68 12.89 -12.72
N ASP A 200 24.61 12.26 -13.44
CA ASP A 200 25.80 11.61 -12.85
C ASP A 200 27.01 12.54 -12.70
N ASP A 201 26.90 13.82 -13.12
CA ASP A 201 27.98 14.81 -12.99
C ASP A 201 27.53 15.94 -12.05
N PRO A 202 27.89 15.88 -10.75
CA PRO A 202 27.52 16.91 -9.79
C PRO A 202 28.19 18.26 -10.07
N THR A 203 29.25 18.30 -10.91
CA THR A 203 29.90 19.56 -11.29
C THR A 203 29.10 20.37 -12.31
N GLN A 204 28.13 19.74 -12.98
CA GLN A 204 27.19 20.42 -13.88
C GLN A 204 25.94 20.85 -13.12
N PRO A 205 25.67 22.16 -12.99
CA PRO A 205 24.50 22.64 -12.25
C PRO A 205 23.21 22.34 -12.99
N MET A 206 22.17 22.01 -12.23
CA MET A 206 20.81 21.92 -12.73
C MET A 206 20.23 23.33 -12.88
N ALA A 207 19.46 23.58 -13.95
CA ALA A 207 18.72 24.83 -14.08
C ALA A 207 17.59 24.91 -13.05
N TYR A 208 16.81 23.83 -12.92
CA TYR A 208 15.64 23.75 -12.07
C TYR A 208 15.53 22.39 -11.39
N THR A 209 14.85 22.34 -10.26
CA THR A 209 14.57 21.11 -9.50
C THR A 209 13.28 21.27 -8.69
N LEU A 210 12.81 20.18 -8.11
CA LEU A 210 11.76 20.22 -7.09
C LEU A 210 12.40 20.53 -5.73
N GLN A 211 11.76 21.40 -4.94
CA GLN A 211 12.33 21.87 -3.68
C GLN A 211 12.49 20.75 -2.65
N ASN A 212 11.51 19.87 -2.52
CA ASN A 212 11.51 18.77 -1.57
C ASN A 212 10.93 17.52 -2.21
N LEU A 213 11.28 16.34 -1.70
CA LEU A 213 10.95 15.04 -2.30
C LEU A 213 10.61 14.02 -1.22
N GLY A 214 9.72 13.08 -1.55
CA GLY A 214 9.56 11.88 -0.75
C GLY A 214 10.77 10.94 -0.91
N ALA A 215 10.91 10.00 0.04
CA ALA A 215 12.03 9.06 0.08
C ALA A 215 12.15 8.15 -1.18
N GLY A 216 11.03 7.88 -1.87
CA GLY A 216 10.97 7.04 -3.05
C GLY A 216 10.55 7.81 -4.30
N GLN A 217 11.46 7.93 -5.28
CA GLN A 217 11.22 8.66 -6.53
C GLN A 217 10.51 7.82 -7.61
N PHE A 218 10.32 6.52 -7.38
CA PHE A 218 9.56 5.61 -8.25
C PHE A 218 8.04 5.87 -8.25
N GLN A 219 7.56 6.75 -7.36
CA GLN A 219 6.14 7.07 -7.24
C GLN A 219 5.67 7.91 -8.43
N ALA A 220 4.55 7.52 -9.02
CA ALA A 220 3.79 8.36 -9.92
C ALA A 220 3.38 9.64 -9.18
N VAL A 221 3.59 10.79 -9.81
CA VAL A 221 3.46 12.13 -9.24
C VAL A 221 2.10 12.35 -8.58
N VAL A 222 1.01 11.94 -9.24
CA VAL A 222 -0.35 12.09 -8.70
C VAL A 222 -0.64 11.12 -7.58
N GLY A 223 -0.06 9.92 -7.62
CA GLY A 223 -0.17 8.95 -6.51
C GLY A 223 0.48 9.48 -5.24
N ALA A 224 1.66 10.10 -5.37
CA ALA A 224 2.36 10.77 -4.26
C ALA A 224 1.57 11.97 -3.72
N LEU A 225 1.01 12.78 -4.62
CA LEU A 225 0.15 13.91 -4.27
C LEU A 225 -1.07 13.46 -3.46
N CYS A 226 -1.87 12.53 -4.02
CA CYS A 226 -3.15 12.13 -3.46
C CYS A 226 -3.04 11.45 -2.08
N THR A 227 -1.85 10.96 -1.72
CA THR A 227 -1.57 10.29 -0.45
C THR A 227 -0.76 11.15 0.53
N SER A 228 -0.58 12.43 0.21
CA SER A 228 0.10 13.41 1.05
C SER A 228 1.56 13.06 1.32
N THR A 229 2.28 12.59 0.29
CA THR A 229 3.72 12.35 0.36
C THR A 229 4.44 13.59 0.87
N HIS A 230 5.47 13.39 1.69
CA HIS A 230 6.34 14.45 2.18
C HIS A 230 7.80 13.99 2.21
N GLY A 231 8.69 14.96 2.24
CA GLY A 231 10.09 14.77 2.62
C GLY A 231 10.29 15.07 4.10
N SER A 232 11.40 15.76 4.38
CA SER A 232 11.75 16.27 5.71
C SER A 232 12.09 17.77 5.65
N GLY A 233 12.23 18.37 6.82
CA GLY A 233 12.53 19.79 7.01
C GLY A 233 11.31 20.59 7.46
N LEU A 234 11.41 21.26 8.61
CA LEU A 234 10.33 22.06 9.21
C LEU A 234 9.97 23.31 8.38
N HIS A 235 10.84 23.68 7.44
CA HIS A 235 10.69 24.84 6.56
C HIS A 235 10.61 24.46 5.07
N GLN A 236 10.54 23.16 4.76
CA GLN A 236 10.54 22.66 3.39
C GLN A 236 9.14 22.17 3.00
N PRO A 237 8.63 22.52 1.81
CA PRO A 237 7.26 22.17 1.42
C PRO A 237 7.06 20.65 1.41
N SER A 238 5.86 20.22 1.82
CA SER A 238 5.34 18.89 1.51
C SER A 238 4.98 18.78 0.02
N PHE A 239 4.81 17.57 -0.51
CA PHE A 239 4.51 17.39 -1.94
C PHE A 239 3.23 18.12 -2.39
N PRO A 240 2.11 18.15 -1.61
CA PRO A 240 0.94 18.97 -1.94
C PRO A 240 1.24 20.45 -2.16
N GLN A 241 2.24 21.03 -1.48
CA GLN A 241 2.59 22.45 -1.62
C GLN A 241 3.39 22.76 -2.89
N LEU A 242 3.97 21.73 -3.51
CA LEU A 242 4.66 21.84 -4.80
C LEU A 242 3.67 21.99 -5.97
N VAL A 243 2.38 21.75 -5.77
CA VAL A 243 1.37 21.82 -6.84
C VAL A 243 0.92 23.26 -7.05
N ALA A 244 0.91 23.71 -8.30
CA ALA A 244 0.35 25.00 -8.73
C ALA A 244 -1.08 24.85 -9.27
N ALA A 245 -1.34 23.77 -9.99
CA ALA A 245 -2.64 23.42 -10.56
C ALA A 245 -2.70 21.92 -10.81
N TYR A 246 -3.89 21.35 -10.94
CA TYR A 246 -4.07 19.99 -11.44
C TYR A 246 -5.36 19.86 -12.23
N ARG A 247 -5.43 18.86 -13.11
CA ARG A 247 -6.65 18.56 -13.87
C ARG A 247 -7.24 17.24 -13.46
N MET A 248 -8.56 17.23 -13.31
CA MET A 248 -9.32 16.10 -12.81
C MET A 248 -10.55 15.87 -13.67
N VAL A 249 -10.84 14.61 -13.97
CA VAL A 249 -12.18 14.20 -14.43
C VAL A 249 -12.99 13.76 -13.23
N THR A 250 -14.17 14.37 -13.05
CA THR A 250 -15.05 14.21 -11.89
C THR A 250 -16.50 14.47 -12.27
N PHE A 251 -17.40 14.61 -11.29
CA PHE A 251 -18.79 14.99 -11.47
C PHE A 251 -19.05 16.43 -11.03
N ASP A 252 -19.94 17.14 -11.72
CA ASP A 252 -20.50 18.42 -11.27
C ASP A 252 -21.69 18.24 -10.32
N GLU A 253 -22.31 19.35 -9.89
CA GLU A 253 -23.50 19.32 -9.01
C GLU A 253 -24.72 18.64 -9.64
N ALA A 254 -24.78 18.54 -10.97
CA ALA A 254 -25.83 17.83 -11.68
C ALA A 254 -25.53 16.33 -11.83
N GLY A 255 -24.35 15.86 -11.40
CA GLY A 255 -23.92 14.47 -11.57
C GLY A 255 -23.42 14.15 -12.98
N GLU A 256 -23.09 15.16 -13.79
CA GLU A 256 -22.51 14.96 -15.11
C GLU A 256 -20.99 14.96 -15.07
N ILE A 257 -20.40 14.15 -15.96
CA ILE A 257 -18.95 14.01 -16.06
C ILE A 257 -18.37 15.31 -16.62
N VAL A 258 -17.41 15.90 -15.89
CA VAL A 258 -16.73 17.14 -16.25
C VAL A 258 -15.22 17.00 -16.10
N ALA A 259 -14.48 17.68 -16.96
CA ALA A 259 -13.04 17.87 -16.81
C ALA A 259 -12.78 19.26 -16.22
N LEU A 260 -12.03 19.33 -15.12
CA LEU A 260 -11.75 20.55 -14.38
C LEU A 260 -10.25 20.80 -14.33
N GLN A 261 -9.83 22.06 -14.43
CA GLN A 261 -8.53 22.52 -13.95
C GLN A 261 -8.75 23.25 -12.63
N LEU A 262 -8.19 22.71 -11.56
CA LEU A 262 -8.31 23.28 -10.21
C LEU A 262 -7.03 24.03 -9.85
N GLU A 263 -7.24 25.24 -9.34
CA GLU A 263 -6.20 26.18 -8.93
C GLU A 263 -6.62 26.87 -7.62
N PRO A 264 -5.66 27.38 -6.83
CA PRO A 264 -5.97 28.33 -5.76
C PRO A 264 -6.82 29.50 -6.27
N SER A 265 -7.41 30.26 -5.35
CA SER A 265 -8.08 31.51 -5.72
C SER A 265 -7.08 32.52 -6.31
N PRO A 266 -7.52 33.52 -7.10
CA PRO A 266 -6.61 34.47 -7.75
C PRO A 266 -5.67 35.22 -6.79
N GLY A 267 -6.07 35.41 -5.52
CA GLY A 267 -5.24 36.03 -4.49
C GLY A 267 -4.19 35.10 -3.87
N ASN A 268 -4.30 33.79 -4.09
CA ASN A 268 -3.54 32.74 -3.42
C ASN A 268 -2.66 31.92 -4.39
N GLY A 269 -2.33 32.48 -5.55
CA GLY A 269 -1.36 31.89 -6.47
C GLY A 269 -1.97 31.05 -7.59
N ALA A 270 -3.19 31.37 -8.03
CA ALA A 270 -3.72 30.88 -9.29
C ALA A 270 -2.78 31.24 -10.45
N ILE A 271 -2.58 30.32 -11.40
CA ILE A 271 -1.62 30.49 -12.49
C ILE A 271 -2.29 30.87 -13.82
N SER A 272 -3.57 30.52 -14.02
CA SER A 272 -4.26 30.74 -15.29
C SER A 272 -4.98 32.08 -15.35
N ASN A 273 -4.92 32.72 -16.52
CA ASN A 273 -5.77 33.86 -16.86
C ASN A 273 -7.16 33.34 -17.30
N PRO A 274 -8.26 33.70 -16.61
CA PRO A 274 -9.57 33.14 -16.91
C PRO A 274 -10.07 33.38 -18.34
N ASP A 275 -9.83 34.56 -18.90
CA ASP A 275 -10.32 34.92 -20.24
C ASP A 275 -9.52 34.18 -21.33
N ALA A 276 -8.19 34.15 -21.19
CA ALA A 276 -7.32 33.43 -22.13
C ALA A 276 -7.55 31.91 -22.05
N PHE A 277 -7.75 31.39 -20.83
CA PHE A 277 -8.08 29.98 -20.63
C PHE A 277 -9.43 29.64 -21.27
N ALA A 278 -10.50 30.41 -21.01
CA ALA A 278 -11.80 30.17 -21.62
C ALA A 278 -11.73 30.19 -23.16
N ALA A 279 -10.94 31.11 -23.74
CA ALA A 279 -10.71 31.17 -25.17
C ALA A 279 -10.01 29.90 -25.72
N SER A 280 -9.00 29.38 -25.02
CA SER A 280 -8.25 28.18 -25.43
C SER A 280 -9.10 26.90 -25.41
N GLN A 281 -10.15 26.86 -24.58
CA GLN A 281 -11.04 25.70 -24.46
C GLN A 281 -12.21 25.69 -25.46
N SER A 282 -12.42 26.78 -26.21
CA SER A 282 -13.59 26.94 -27.09
C SER A 282 -13.69 25.96 -28.26
N GLN A 283 -12.58 25.32 -28.64
CA GLN A 283 -12.49 24.34 -29.73
C GLN A 283 -12.00 22.96 -29.26
N ALA A 284 -11.87 22.75 -27.95
CA ALA A 284 -11.43 21.46 -27.42
C ALA A 284 -12.55 20.43 -27.53
N ASP A 285 -12.21 19.20 -27.93
CA ASP A 285 -13.17 18.08 -28.00
C ASP A 285 -13.77 17.78 -26.61
N ILE A 286 -12.94 17.88 -25.56
CA ILE A 286 -13.35 17.79 -24.16
C ILE A 286 -12.91 19.09 -23.48
N PRO A 287 -13.80 20.09 -23.37
CA PRO A 287 -13.45 21.37 -22.78
C PRO A 287 -13.17 21.21 -21.28
N VAL A 288 -12.06 21.78 -20.83
CA VAL A 288 -11.70 21.82 -19.41
C VAL A 288 -12.28 23.09 -18.78
N THR A 289 -12.97 22.97 -17.65
CA THR A 289 -13.49 24.13 -16.91
C THR A 289 -12.48 24.59 -15.86
N LEU A 290 -12.15 25.88 -15.85
CA LEU A 290 -11.27 26.46 -14.83
C LEU A 290 -12.03 26.70 -13.52
N VAL A 291 -11.47 26.23 -12.41
CA VAL A 291 -11.96 26.46 -11.05
C VAL A 291 -10.84 27.04 -10.21
N GLN A 292 -10.93 28.32 -9.89
CA GLN A 292 -9.99 29.05 -9.03
C GLN A 292 -10.62 29.28 -7.65
N ASP A 293 -10.57 28.23 -6.81
CA ASP A 293 -11.20 28.19 -5.50
C ASP A 293 -10.34 27.39 -4.51
N ASP A 294 -9.99 28.00 -3.39
CA ASP A 294 -9.07 27.40 -2.42
C ASP A 294 -9.63 26.12 -1.79
N ALA A 295 -10.94 26.06 -1.51
CA ALA A 295 -11.53 24.89 -0.87
C ALA A 295 -11.50 23.68 -1.83
N GLN A 296 -11.90 23.90 -3.09
CA GLN A 296 -11.91 22.84 -4.09
C GLN A 296 -10.50 22.39 -4.51
N PHE A 297 -9.58 23.34 -4.67
CA PHE A 297 -8.18 23.04 -4.96
C PHE A 297 -7.53 22.25 -3.81
N ASN A 298 -7.65 22.73 -2.58
CA ASN A 298 -7.01 22.08 -1.45
C ASN A 298 -7.61 20.70 -1.16
N ALA A 299 -8.91 20.49 -1.38
CA ALA A 299 -9.56 19.20 -1.22
C ALA A 299 -9.03 18.13 -2.19
N GLY A 300 -8.69 18.52 -3.43
CA GLY A 300 -8.18 17.57 -4.42
C GLY A 300 -6.69 17.24 -4.29
N LEU A 301 -5.90 18.08 -3.61
CA LEU A 301 -4.47 17.78 -3.35
C LEU A 301 -4.30 16.44 -2.62
N VAL A 302 -5.13 16.16 -1.61
CA VAL A 302 -5.17 14.86 -0.92
C VAL A 302 -6.55 14.26 -1.13
N SER A 303 -6.84 13.91 -2.39
CA SER A 303 -8.16 13.39 -2.80
C SER A 303 -8.37 11.92 -2.51
N LEU A 304 -7.29 11.15 -2.30
CA LEU A 304 -7.31 9.69 -2.19
C LEU A 304 -8.03 9.03 -3.38
N SER A 305 -8.05 9.67 -4.55
CA SER A 305 -8.84 9.30 -5.73
C SER A 305 -10.35 9.16 -5.48
N CYS A 306 -10.88 9.72 -4.39
CA CYS A 306 -12.30 9.67 -4.02
C CYS A 306 -13.11 10.87 -4.55
N LEU A 307 -12.43 11.92 -5.02
CA LEU A 307 -13.05 13.10 -5.63
C LEU A 307 -13.09 13.06 -7.16
N GLY A 308 -12.47 12.05 -7.77
CA GLY A 308 -12.25 11.98 -9.21
C GLY A 308 -10.85 11.49 -9.54
N ILE A 309 -10.54 11.45 -10.83
CA ILE A 309 -9.27 10.97 -11.34
C ILE A 309 -8.47 12.17 -11.84
N ILE A 310 -7.42 12.52 -11.09
CA ILE A 310 -6.43 13.53 -11.52
C ILE A 310 -5.59 12.90 -12.63
N TYR A 311 -5.56 13.55 -13.79
CA TYR A 311 -4.88 13.04 -14.99
C TYR A 311 -3.71 13.92 -15.45
N GLU A 312 -3.63 15.18 -14.99
CA GLU A 312 -2.50 16.09 -15.23
C GLU A 312 -2.20 16.93 -13.99
N VAL A 313 -0.94 17.34 -13.82
CA VAL A 313 -0.50 18.21 -12.71
C VAL A 313 0.52 19.24 -13.18
N TYR A 314 0.50 20.41 -12.54
CA TYR A 314 1.50 21.48 -12.67
C TYR A 314 2.28 21.58 -11.37
N LEU A 315 3.58 21.31 -11.43
CA LEU A 315 4.50 21.39 -10.30
C LEU A 315 5.31 22.69 -10.35
N LYS A 316 5.54 23.29 -9.19
CA LYS A 316 6.41 24.45 -8.99
C LYS A 316 7.86 23.98 -8.94
N LEU A 317 8.68 24.61 -9.76
CA LEU A 317 10.12 24.41 -9.80
C LEU A 317 10.84 25.54 -9.06
N VAL A 318 11.99 25.21 -8.48
CA VAL A 318 12.95 26.17 -7.93
C VAL A 318 14.27 26.08 -8.69
N PRO A 319 15.12 27.13 -8.69
CA PRO A 319 16.46 27.02 -9.24
C PRO A 319 17.21 25.83 -8.64
N GLY A 320 17.95 25.10 -9.47
CA GLY A 320 18.76 23.96 -9.02
C GLY A 320 19.69 24.31 -7.87
N PHE A 321 19.87 23.38 -6.94
CA PHE A 321 20.73 23.56 -5.77
C PHE A 321 21.33 22.25 -5.30
N TYR A 322 22.35 22.38 -4.45
CA TYR A 322 23.08 21.29 -3.82
C TYR A 322 22.74 21.20 -2.35
N LEU A 323 22.85 19.99 -1.80
CA LEU A 323 22.75 19.73 -0.37
C LEU A 323 24.04 19.10 0.11
N GLU A 324 24.45 19.48 1.32
CA GLU A 324 25.49 18.83 2.10
C GLU A 324 24.81 18.03 3.22
N GLU A 325 25.08 16.72 3.30
CA GLU A 325 24.53 15.76 4.26
C GLU A 325 25.60 15.35 5.28
N HIS A 326 25.21 15.39 6.55
CA HIS A 326 25.97 14.89 7.70
C HIS A 326 25.13 13.85 8.44
N ARG A 327 25.73 12.70 8.75
CA ARG A 327 25.05 11.59 9.41
C ARG A 327 25.93 11.00 10.51
N PHE A 328 25.48 11.05 11.74
CA PHE A 328 26.23 10.48 12.87
C PHE A 328 25.31 9.97 13.96
N THR A 329 25.80 8.96 14.69
CA THR A 329 25.07 8.33 15.79
C THR A 329 25.17 9.17 17.06
N ASP A 330 24.05 9.29 17.76
CA ASP A 330 23.93 9.87 19.09
C ASP A 330 22.93 9.05 19.93
N TRP A 331 22.55 9.60 21.06
CA TRP A 331 21.62 9.04 22.02
C TRP A 331 20.35 9.86 22.07
N TRP A 332 19.20 9.19 22.15
CA TRP A 332 17.90 9.84 22.16
C TRP A 332 17.79 10.86 23.30
N SER A 333 18.30 10.55 24.49
CA SER A 333 18.32 11.51 25.60
C SER A 333 19.02 12.84 25.26
N ASN A 334 20.11 12.80 24.50
CA ASN A 334 20.82 14.01 24.04
C ASN A 334 20.01 14.73 22.97
N VAL A 335 19.64 14.01 21.90
CA VAL A 335 18.90 14.57 20.76
C VAL A 335 17.60 15.22 21.21
N LYS A 336 16.86 14.58 22.13
CA LYS A 336 15.62 15.08 22.71
C LYS A 336 15.78 16.47 23.32
N THR A 337 16.90 16.73 24.01
CA THR A 337 17.14 18.05 24.63
C THR A 337 17.49 19.16 23.64
N GLN A 338 18.04 18.80 22.49
CA GLN A 338 18.48 19.71 21.44
C GLN A 338 17.50 19.77 20.26
N LEU A 339 16.39 19.03 20.31
CA LEU A 339 15.52 18.81 19.16
C LEU A 339 15.04 20.13 18.53
N SER A 340 14.64 21.11 19.34
CA SER A 340 14.21 22.41 18.82
C SER A 340 15.34 23.17 18.11
N GLU A 341 16.58 23.11 18.59
CA GLU A 341 17.72 23.76 17.95
C GLU A 341 18.04 23.07 16.62
N LEU A 342 18.14 21.73 16.64
CA LEU A 342 18.41 20.92 15.45
C LEU A 342 17.38 21.13 14.33
N LEU A 343 16.09 21.31 14.68
CA LEU A 343 15.03 21.55 13.69
C LEU A 343 15.09 22.93 13.03
N ASN A 344 15.61 23.95 13.73
CA ASN A 344 15.69 25.31 13.20
C ASN A 344 17.03 25.57 12.50
N ASP A 345 18.10 24.90 12.93
CA ASP A 345 19.44 25.11 12.42
C ASP A 345 19.74 24.30 11.15
N ASN A 346 18.83 23.41 10.73
CA ASN A 346 19.00 22.57 9.55
C ASN A 346 17.85 22.74 8.55
N ASP A 347 18.18 22.87 7.26
CA ASP A 347 17.16 22.93 6.20
C ASP A 347 16.31 21.65 6.16
N TYR A 348 16.97 20.50 6.34
CA TYR A 348 16.36 19.17 6.41
C TYR A 348 16.92 18.41 7.61
N PHE A 349 16.04 17.74 8.35
CA PHE A 349 16.41 16.99 9.55
C PHE A 349 15.55 15.73 9.69
N GLU A 350 16.21 14.59 9.90
CA GLU A 350 15.59 13.27 10.05
C GLU A 350 16.29 12.47 11.14
N LEU A 351 15.55 11.56 11.77
CA LEU A 351 16.10 10.60 12.73
C LEU A 351 15.80 9.18 12.27
N LEU A 352 16.76 8.29 12.44
CA LEU A 352 16.50 6.85 12.53
C LEU A 352 16.78 6.40 13.97
N ILE A 353 15.76 5.92 14.67
CA ILE A 353 15.85 5.58 16.08
C ILE A 353 15.83 4.06 16.24
N ASP A 354 16.82 3.50 16.95
CA ASP A 354 16.73 2.11 17.43
C ASP A 354 15.65 2.06 18.51
N PRO A 355 14.54 1.36 18.29
CA PRO A 355 13.44 1.35 19.22
C PRO A 355 13.74 0.57 20.51
N LEU A 356 14.86 -0.16 20.57
CA LEU A 356 15.30 -0.91 21.74
C LEU A 356 16.46 -0.20 22.45
N GLN A 357 16.43 -0.26 23.78
CA GLN A 357 17.47 0.35 24.60
C GLN A 357 18.79 -0.43 24.53
N SER A 358 19.89 0.32 24.46
CA SER A 358 21.27 -0.13 24.61
C SER A 358 21.91 0.49 25.85
N ASP A 359 23.04 -0.06 26.30
CA ASP A 359 23.82 0.53 27.38
C ASP A 359 24.54 1.81 26.92
N ASN A 360 24.21 2.94 27.55
CA ASN A 360 24.89 4.23 27.42
C ASN A 360 25.63 4.53 28.73
N ASN A 361 26.87 4.03 28.86
CA ASN A 361 27.72 4.24 30.04
C ASN A 361 27.05 3.87 31.38
N GLY A 362 26.33 2.75 31.41
CA GLY A 362 25.60 2.28 32.58
C GLY A 362 24.15 2.79 32.71
N VAL A 363 23.67 3.59 31.75
CA VAL A 363 22.29 4.09 31.68
C VAL A 363 21.61 3.54 30.42
N PRO A 364 20.46 2.86 30.51
CA PRO A 364 19.71 2.43 29.32
C PRO A 364 19.20 3.62 28.50
N ASP A 365 19.45 3.60 27.19
CA ASP A 365 19.03 4.66 26.26
C ASP A 365 18.88 4.13 24.83
N ASN A 366 18.19 4.86 23.97
CA ASN A 366 17.96 4.51 22.57
C ASN A 366 19.02 5.19 21.67
N ARG A 367 19.60 4.43 20.75
CA ARG A 367 20.53 4.98 19.75
C ARG A 367 19.77 5.69 18.65
N VAL A 368 20.34 6.78 18.15
CA VAL A 368 19.72 7.62 17.12
C VAL A 368 20.75 7.98 16.07
N MET A 369 20.48 7.64 14.82
CA MET A 369 21.16 8.28 13.68
C MET A 369 20.49 9.63 13.44
N ARG A 370 21.27 10.71 13.55
CA ARG A 370 20.84 12.04 13.12
C ARG A 370 21.27 12.25 11.69
N THR A 371 20.34 12.63 10.82
CA THR A 371 20.67 13.08 9.47
C THR A 371 20.36 14.57 9.36
N GLN A 372 21.39 15.36 9.07
CA GLN A 372 21.32 16.81 8.90
C GLN A 372 21.67 17.14 7.46
N ARG A 373 20.87 17.99 6.81
CA ARG A 373 21.19 18.45 5.45
C ARG A 373 20.95 19.94 5.31
N ASN A 374 21.90 20.62 4.69
CA ASN A 374 21.86 22.06 4.48
C ASN A 374 22.19 22.42 3.05
N ARG A 375 21.53 23.46 2.53
CA ARG A 375 21.78 23.96 1.18
C ARG A 375 23.17 24.59 1.10
N VAL A 376 23.89 24.25 0.02
CA VAL A 376 25.16 24.89 -0.35
C VAL A 376 25.04 25.53 -1.72
N GLU A 377 25.72 26.67 -1.92
CA GLU A 377 25.62 27.46 -3.16
C GLU A 377 26.32 26.78 -4.34
N THR A 378 27.42 26.07 -4.08
CA THR A 378 28.24 25.41 -5.09
C THR A 378 28.59 24.00 -4.66
N TYR A 379 28.59 23.08 -5.62
CA TYR A 379 29.16 21.76 -5.41
C TYR A 379 30.60 21.86 -4.93
N HIS A 380 30.92 21.08 -3.91
CA HIS A 380 32.27 20.82 -3.48
C HIS A 380 32.32 19.38 -2.99
N ASP A 381 33.35 18.66 -3.41
CA ASP A 381 33.54 17.28 -3.00
C ASP A 381 34.09 17.25 -1.56
N CYS A 382 33.31 16.71 -0.63
CA CYS A 382 33.69 16.58 0.77
C CYS A 382 33.68 15.14 1.30
N GLY A 383 33.27 14.17 0.47
CA GLY A 383 33.15 12.77 0.85
C GLY A 383 32.17 12.01 -0.04
N GLU A 384 32.20 10.68 0.11
CA GLU A 384 31.37 9.76 -0.65
C GLU A 384 30.25 9.20 0.23
N ARG A 385 29.11 8.86 -0.40
CA ARG A 385 28.02 8.19 0.30
C ARG A 385 28.43 6.74 0.60
N PRO A 386 28.10 6.19 1.78
CA PRO A 386 28.42 4.80 2.10
C PRO A 386 27.84 3.85 1.06
N LEU A 387 28.67 2.93 0.56
CA LEU A 387 28.28 1.97 -0.49
C LEU A 387 27.01 1.18 -0.13
N VAL A 388 26.77 0.91 1.15
CA VAL A 388 25.55 0.24 1.61
C VAL A 388 24.28 1.02 1.25
N MET A 389 24.32 2.35 1.27
CA MET A 389 23.20 3.19 0.87
C MET A 389 22.98 3.15 -0.64
N GLU A 390 24.07 3.23 -1.41
CA GLU A 390 23.99 3.12 -2.88
C GLU A 390 23.44 1.76 -3.28
N LEU A 391 24.00 0.67 -2.73
CA LEU A 391 23.53 -0.68 -2.99
C LEU A 391 22.07 -0.88 -2.61
N ALA A 392 21.60 -0.30 -1.50
CA ALA A 392 20.19 -0.41 -1.07
C ALA A 392 19.20 0.22 -2.06
N THR A 393 19.65 1.11 -2.95
CA THR A 393 18.83 1.68 -4.03
C THR A 393 18.69 0.80 -5.27
N THR A 394 19.47 -0.27 -5.37
CA THR A 394 19.52 -1.15 -6.54
C THR A 394 18.63 -2.37 -6.38
N GLU A 395 18.38 -3.10 -7.47
CA GLU A 395 17.73 -4.42 -7.43
C GLU A 395 18.54 -5.44 -6.61
N ILE A 396 19.87 -5.29 -6.58
CA ILE A 396 20.76 -6.07 -5.72
C ILE A 396 20.47 -5.77 -4.23
N GLY A 397 20.26 -4.51 -3.91
CA GLY A 397 19.84 -4.06 -2.57
C GLY A 397 18.50 -4.66 -2.16
N ARG A 398 17.53 -4.73 -3.08
CA ARG A 398 16.23 -5.39 -2.85
C ARG A 398 16.41 -6.84 -2.43
N ILE A 399 17.18 -7.60 -3.21
CA ILE A 399 17.40 -9.04 -2.99
C ILE A 399 18.19 -9.27 -1.70
N THR A 400 19.26 -8.52 -1.48
CA THR A 400 20.10 -8.65 -0.28
C THR A 400 19.29 -8.30 0.97
N SER A 401 18.51 -7.21 0.91
CA SER A 401 17.61 -6.83 2.00
C SER A 401 16.52 -7.87 2.21
N ALA A 402 15.94 -8.43 1.14
CA ALA A 402 14.97 -9.52 1.22
C ALA A 402 15.50 -10.71 2.03
N ILE A 403 16.73 -11.12 1.74
CA ILE A 403 17.39 -12.27 2.38
C ILE A 403 17.66 -11.97 3.85
N LEU A 404 18.24 -10.80 4.17
CA LEU A 404 18.51 -10.39 5.55
C LEU A 404 17.24 -10.26 6.37
N LEU A 405 16.16 -9.84 5.72
CA LEU A 405 14.89 -9.57 6.36
C LEU A 405 14.05 -10.85 6.55
N GLU A 406 14.06 -11.74 5.57
CA GLU A 406 13.61 -13.13 5.73
C GLU A 406 14.39 -13.82 6.86
N TRP A 407 15.71 -13.64 6.91
CA TRP A 407 16.53 -14.13 8.01
C TRP A 407 16.13 -13.53 9.36
N ALA A 408 15.75 -12.25 9.41
CA ALA A 408 15.26 -11.61 10.63
C ALA A 408 13.92 -12.19 11.11
N ILE A 409 12.98 -12.49 10.18
CA ILE A 409 11.70 -13.15 10.49
C ILE A 409 11.92 -14.58 10.99
N LYS A 410 12.89 -15.28 10.40
CA LYS A 410 13.30 -16.65 10.72
C LYS A 410 14.13 -16.76 12.00
N SER A 411 14.82 -15.70 12.37
CA SER A 411 15.67 -15.66 13.56
C SER A 411 14.81 -15.49 14.81
N PRO A 412 15.25 -15.99 15.98
CA PRO A 412 14.62 -15.64 17.24
C PRO A 412 14.55 -14.12 17.37
N PRO A 413 13.41 -13.56 17.79
CA PRO A 413 13.26 -12.13 17.99
C PRO A 413 14.34 -11.50 18.89
N ALA A 414 14.97 -12.28 19.78
CA ALA A 414 16.12 -11.86 20.58
C ALA A 414 17.38 -11.48 19.77
N ARG A 415 17.45 -11.83 18.47
CA ARG A 415 18.53 -11.42 17.54
C ARG A 415 18.22 -10.13 16.78
N VAL A 416 16.95 -9.69 16.78
CA VAL A 416 16.51 -8.42 16.17
C VAL A 416 17.26 -7.19 16.69
N PRO A 417 17.62 -7.07 17.99
CA PRO A 417 18.40 -5.93 18.48
C PRO A 417 19.70 -5.68 17.72
N ARG A 418 20.39 -6.74 17.26
CA ARG A 418 21.63 -6.57 16.50
C ARG A 418 21.39 -5.92 15.13
N ASN A 419 20.31 -6.29 14.46
CA ASN A 419 19.95 -5.72 13.15
C ASN A 419 19.52 -4.25 13.27
N LEU A 420 18.74 -3.94 14.30
CA LEU A 420 18.33 -2.57 14.62
C LEU A 420 19.56 -1.70 14.88
N HIS A 421 20.50 -2.21 15.68
CA HIS A 421 21.75 -1.53 15.97
C HIS A 421 22.52 -1.20 14.69
N THR A 422 22.80 -2.19 13.83
CA THR A 422 23.59 -1.93 12.63
C THR A 422 22.85 -1.03 11.63
N GLY A 423 21.51 -1.11 11.57
CA GLY A 423 20.71 -0.19 10.75
C GLY A 423 20.82 1.28 11.18
N THR A 424 21.13 1.55 12.45
CA THR A 424 21.35 2.92 12.96
C THR A 424 22.79 3.42 12.89
N THR A 425 23.78 2.58 12.60
CA THR A 425 25.20 2.98 12.59
C THR A 425 25.90 2.77 11.24
N ALA A 426 25.41 1.87 10.39
CA ALA A 426 26.09 1.51 9.14
C ALA A 426 26.01 2.60 8.04
N THR A 427 25.32 3.69 8.31
CA THR A 427 25.10 4.77 7.34
C THR A 427 25.58 6.13 7.86
N GLU A 428 26.59 6.13 8.74
CA GLU A 428 27.29 7.35 9.15
C GLU A 428 28.04 7.94 7.96
N VAL A 429 28.05 9.27 7.90
CA VAL A 429 28.62 10.07 6.82
C VAL A 429 29.16 11.35 7.45
N ASP A 430 30.48 11.52 7.42
CA ASP A 430 31.11 12.74 7.93
C ASP A 430 30.72 13.96 7.10
N CYS A 431 30.66 13.81 5.78
CA CYS A 431 30.17 14.82 4.84
C CYS A 431 29.90 14.18 3.49
N TYR A 432 28.79 14.54 2.84
CA TYR A 432 28.49 14.18 1.45
C TYR A 432 27.72 15.32 0.79
N THR A 433 28.21 15.79 -0.35
CA THR A 433 27.57 16.89 -1.10
C THR A 433 27.18 16.41 -2.47
N ASP A 434 25.94 16.67 -2.88
CA ASP A 434 25.44 16.35 -4.22
C ASP A 434 24.24 17.23 -4.58
N LYS A 435 23.73 17.09 -5.80
CA LYS A 435 22.47 17.66 -6.25
C LYS A 435 21.37 17.28 -5.28
N ASN A 436 20.46 18.21 -5.00
CA ASN A 436 19.47 18.05 -3.94
C ASN A 436 18.70 16.72 -4.00
N TYR A 437 18.34 16.26 -5.20
CA TYR A 437 17.56 15.05 -5.37
C TYR A 437 18.35 13.75 -5.12
N HIS A 438 19.68 13.74 -5.32
CA HIS A 438 20.52 12.60 -4.96
C HIS A 438 20.67 12.46 -3.45
N VAL A 439 20.82 13.58 -2.75
CA VAL A 439 20.96 13.60 -1.29
C VAL A 439 19.64 13.22 -0.60
N LEU A 440 18.51 13.79 -1.04
CA LEU A 440 17.19 13.52 -0.47
C LEU A 440 16.66 12.11 -0.78
N GLN A 441 17.21 11.47 -1.82
CA GLN A 441 16.82 10.13 -2.20
C GLN A 441 17.31 9.10 -1.19
N LEU A 442 16.37 8.27 -0.72
CA LEU A 442 16.68 7.02 -0.04
C LEU A 442 16.49 5.82 -0.98
N ASN A 443 15.56 5.90 -1.95
CA ASN A 443 15.21 4.90 -2.98
C ASN A 443 15.38 3.44 -2.55
N LEU A 444 15.10 3.13 -1.28
CA LEU A 444 15.23 1.79 -0.75
C LEU A 444 14.28 0.91 -1.54
N ASN A 445 14.81 0.08 -2.43
CA ASN A 445 14.00 -0.88 -3.17
C ASN A 445 13.71 -2.08 -2.27
N ILE A 446 13.36 -1.85 -1.00
CA ILE A 446 13.09 -2.87 -0.01
C ILE A 446 11.58 -3.03 0.07
N ASN A 447 11.09 -4.26 -0.10
CA ASN A 447 9.68 -4.53 0.05
C ASN A 447 9.28 -4.48 1.54
N SER A 448 8.85 -3.30 1.98
CA SER A 448 8.44 -3.07 3.35
C SER A 448 7.00 -2.58 3.40
N ALA A 449 6.33 -2.90 4.50
CA ALA A 449 5.13 -2.23 4.94
C ALA A 449 5.48 -1.33 6.13
N SER A 450 4.90 -0.14 6.22
CA SER A 450 5.01 0.72 7.40
C SER A 450 3.65 1.26 7.80
N THR A 451 3.55 1.63 9.08
CA THR A 451 2.59 2.63 9.56
C THR A 451 3.37 3.90 9.87
N GLU A 452 2.76 5.06 9.67
CA GLU A 452 3.40 6.36 9.93
C GLU A 452 2.37 7.35 10.50
N PRO A 453 2.00 7.21 11.79
CA PRO A 453 1.18 8.21 12.46
C PRO A 453 1.96 9.52 12.63
N ALA A 454 1.24 10.64 12.52
CA ALA A 454 1.82 11.97 12.52
C ALA A 454 1.20 12.83 13.63
N VAL A 455 2.05 13.33 14.54
CA VAL A 455 1.65 14.16 15.69
C VAL A 455 2.07 15.61 15.48
N ALA A 456 1.45 16.53 16.21
CA ALA A 456 1.91 17.93 16.21
C ALA A 456 3.38 17.99 16.70
N VAL A 457 4.20 18.86 16.09
CA VAL A 457 5.65 18.89 16.34
C VAL A 457 5.99 19.19 17.81
N GLU A 458 5.17 19.96 18.51
CA GLU A 458 5.29 20.25 19.94
C GLU A 458 5.15 19.01 20.83
N HIS A 459 4.56 17.94 20.32
CA HIS A 459 4.40 16.65 21.00
C HIS A 459 5.38 15.59 20.53
N ALA A 460 6.29 15.92 19.60
CA ALA A 460 7.19 14.95 18.96
C ALA A 460 7.97 14.10 19.98
N ALA A 461 8.63 14.75 20.94
CA ALA A 461 9.46 14.06 21.91
C ALA A 461 8.66 13.09 22.81
N ASP A 462 7.49 13.52 23.29
CA ASP A 462 6.63 12.71 24.14
C ASP A 462 5.97 11.55 23.38
N ALA A 463 5.66 11.77 22.09
CA ALA A 463 5.13 10.75 21.20
C ALA A 463 6.18 9.68 20.89
N ILE A 464 7.41 10.08 20.57
CA ILE A 464 8.55 9.17 20.36
C ILE A 464 8.77 8.33 21.62
N ASP A 465 8.86 8.96 22.80
CA ASP A 465 8.99 8.24 24.08
C ASP A 465 7.87 7.22 24.30
N ALA A 466 6.62 7.56 23.94
CA ALA A 466 5.50 6.65 24.08
C ALA A 466 5.66 5.40 23.20
N VAL A 467 6.11 5.57 21.95
CA VAL A 467 6.37 4.44 21.04
C VAL A 467 7.55 3.60 21.52
N LEU A 468 8.65 4.24 21.92
CA LEU A 468 9.84 3.55 22.46
C LEU A 468 9.48 2.73 23.71
N ALA A 469 8.72 3.31 24.65
CA ALA A 469 8.28 2.61 25.85
C ALA A 469 7.37 1.41 25.52
N LYS A 470 6.47 1.55 24.55
CA LYS A 470 5.60 0.47 24.07
C LYS A 470 6.41 -0.68 23.45
N VAL A 471 7.37 -0.36 22.59
CA VAL A 471 8.23 -1.37 21.97
C VAL A 471 9.11 -2.06 23.01
N GLN A 472 9.72 -1.31 23.92
CA GLN A 472 10.53 -1.88 25.00
C GLN A 472 9.70 -2.81 25.88
N ALA A 473 8.46 -2.44 26.23
CA ALA A 473 7.57 -3.30 27.00
C ALA A 473 7.21 -4.60 26.27
N ASN A 474 6.95 -4.54 24.95
CA ASN A 474 6.72 -5.73 24.14
C ASN A 474 7.96 -6.63 24.11
N PHE A 475 9.17 -6.06 24.00
CA PHE A 475 10.42 -6.80 24.01
C PHE A 475 10.71 -7.47 25.36
N GLU A 476 10.45 -6.79 26.49
CA GLU A 476 10.56 -7.41 27.81
C GLU A 476 9.54 -8.54 28.02
N ASP A 477 8.30 -8.36 27.58
CA ASP A 477 7.26 -9.41 27.68
C ASP A 477 7.64 -10.65 26.85
N MET A 478 8.20 -10.41 25.66
CA MET A 478 8.73 -11.45 24.81
C MET A 478 9.86 -12.23 25.48
N LYS A 479 10.88 -11.56 26.02
CA LYS A 479 11.98 -12.24 26.74
C LYS A 479 11.48 -13.05 27.93
N ARG A 480 10.43 -12.57 28.61
CA ARG A 480 9.82 -13.24 29.77
C ARG A 480 9.03 -14.50 29.38
N ARG A 481 8.27 -14.44 28.27
CA ARG A 481 7.38 -15.53 27.82
C ARG A 481 8.10 -16.58 26.99
N PHE A 482 9.12 -16.16 26.26
CA PHE A 482 9.93 -16.99 25.38
C PHE A 482 11.41 -16.91 25.79
N PRO A 483 11.77 -17.34 27.01
CA PRO A 483 13.12 -17.17 27.57
C PRO A 483 14.18 -18.01 26.84
N PRO A 484 15.47 -17.60 26.91
CA PRO A 484 16.60 -18.36 26.32
C PRO A 484 16.68 -19.83 26.81
N PRO A 485 17.36 -20.75 26.08
CA PRO A 485 18.66 -20.53 25.45
C PRO A 485 18.57 -20.29 23.94
N TYR A 486 18.97 -19.10 23.50
CA TYR A 486 19.01 -18.75 22.07
C TYR A 486 20.29 -19.26 21.37
N ASP A 487 20.78 -20.46 21.74
CA ASP A 487 21.91 -21.11 21.09
C ASP A 487 21.44 -21.79 19.80
N LEU A 488 21.18 -20.98 18.78
CA LEU A 488 21.01 -21.42 17.39
C LEU A 488 22.32 -21.16 16.66
N GLY A 489 23.35 -21.94 16.97
CA GLY A 489 24.73 -21.74 16.53
C GLY A 489 24.86 -21.17 15.12
N LEU A 490 25.92 -20.41 14.89
CA LEU A 490 26.38 -20.08 13.52
C LEU A 490 26.75 -21.33 12.69
N ASP A 491 26.59 -22.54 13.25
CA ASP A 491 26.56 -23.78 12.49
C ASP A 491 25.24 -23.87 11.72
N LEU A 492 25.36 -23.77 10.40
CA LEU A 492 24.33 -24.08 9.40
C LEU A 492 23.68 -25.46 9.59
N ASP A 493 24.25 -26.30 10.46
CA ASP A 493 23.79 -27.65 10.80
C ASP A 493 22.83 -27.71 12.02
N THR A 494 22.52 -26.59 12.69
CA THR A 494 21.52 -26.58 13.77
C THR A 494 20.11 -26.51 13.15
N PRO A 495 19.28 -27.55 13.25
CA PRO A 495 18.01 -27.59 12.55
C PRO A 495 17.10 -26.45 13.00
N PHE A 496 16.53 -25.73 12.03
CA PHE A 496 15.51 -24.67 12.14
C PHE A 496 14.22 -25.12 12.88
N HIS A 497 14.19 -26.31 13.47
CA HIS A 497 13.00 -27.16 13.59
C HIS A 497 12.49 -27.38 15.01
N GLU A 498 13.17 -26.95 16.08
CA GLU A 498 12.77 -27.42 17.41
C GLU A 498 11.60 -26.66 18.06
N ASP A 499 11.28 -25.41 17.69
CA ASP A 499 10.05 -24.76 18.19
C ASP A 499 9.49 -23.61 17.30
N ILE A 500 9.05 -23.96 16.08
CA ILE A 500 8.38 -23.01 15.17
C ILE A 500 7.10 -22.42 15.78
N ASP A 501 6.43 -23.16 16.68
CA ASP A 501 5.19 -22.74 17.31
C ASP A 501 5.43 -21.64 18.35
N ALA A 502 6.51 -21.72 19.14
CA ALA A 502 6.94 -20.63 20.00
C ALA A 502 7.32 -19.38 19.20
N LEU A 503 7.97 -19.52 18.04
CA LEU A 503 8.30 -18.39 17.18
C LEU A 503 7.04 -17.73 16.59
N LYS A 504 6.08 -18.54 16.12
CA LYS A 504 4.75 -18.06 15.68
C LYS A 504 4.04 -17.31 16.81
N ALA A 505 4.05 -17.87 18.03
CA ALA A 505 3.46 -17.24 19.20
C ALA A 505 4.15 -15.93 19.56
N ALA A 506 5.48 -15.87 19.52
CA ALA A 506 6.24 -14.64 19.79
C ALA A 506 5.84 -13.51 18.82
N TRP A 507 5.79 -13.81 17.52
CA TRP A 507 5.38 -12.82 16.51
C TRP A 507 3.92 -12.37 16.69
N ARG A 508 2.97 -13.29 16.89
CA ARG A 508 1.54 -12.95 17.04
C ARG A 508 1.21 -12.24 18.35
N GLU A 509 1.83 -12.68 19.45
CA GLU A 509 1.39 -12.29 20.78
C GLU A 509 2.11 -11.04 21.27
N VAL A 510 3.39 -10.87 20.94
CA VAL A 510 4.27 -9.79 21.45
C VAL A 510 5.16 -9.22 20.33
N PRO A 511 4.58 -8.70 19.24
CA PRO A 511 5.36 -8.24 18.10
C PRO A 511 6.30 -7.08 18.48
N ILE A 512 7.49 -7.09 17.87
CA ILE A 512 8.50 -6.02 17.95
C ILE A 512 8.86 -5.56 16.53
N PRO A 513 9.28 -4.30 16.34
CA PRO A 513 9.77 -3.83 15.05
C PRO A 513 11.09 -4.52 14.69
N THR A 514 11.32 -4.72 13.39
CA THR A 514 12.54 -5.34 12.85
C THR A 514 13.48 -4.34 12.20
N SER A 515 13.07 -3.07 12.11
CA SER A 515 13.83 -1.97 11.52
C SER A 515 13.76 -0.74 12.42
N PRO A 516 14.73 0.19 12.33
CA PRO A 516 14.68 1.46 13.06
C PRO A 516 13.42 2.26 12.74
N LEU A 517 12.97 3.07 13.70
CA LEU A 517 11.89 4.03 13.48
C LEU A 517 12.41 5.19 12.63
N GLY A 518 11.69 5.53 11.56
CA GLY A 518 11.95 6.74 10.79
C GLY A 518 11.19 7.92 11.36
N VAL A 519 11.85 9.02 11.67
CA VAL A 519 11.19 10.23 12.17
C VAL A 519 11.51 11.40 11.27
N ARG A 520 10.47 12.09 10.80
CA ARG A 520 10.59 13.27 9.94
C ARG A 520 9.74 14.42 10.48
N PHE A 521 10.14 15.63 10.11
CA PHE A 521 9.47 16.85 10.52
C PHE A 521 9.09 17.65 9.29
N VAL A 522 7.85 18.13 9.24
CA VAL A 522 7.28 18.73 8.02
C VAL A 522 6.40 19.93 8.40
N PRO A 523 6.43 21.04 7.64
CA PRO A 523 5.58 22.19 7.90
C PRO A 523 4.09 21.88 7.69
N ALA A 524 3.26 22.80 8.16
CA ALA A 524 1.84 22.81 7.88
C ALA A 524 1.54 22.96 6.36
N ASN A 525 0.42 22.41 5.92
CA ASN A 525 -0.18 22.69 4.61
C ASN A 525 -1.71 22.87 4.72
N GLU A 526 -2.35 23.24 3.61
CA GLU A 526 -3.79 23.56 3.57
C GLU A 526 -4.68 22.43 3.01
N ALA A 527 -4.11 21.25 2.71
CA ALA A 527 -4.89 20.13 2.20
C ALA A 527 -5.71 19.46 3.33
N PRO A 528 -7.06 19.44 3.30
CA PRO A 528 -7.90 19.06 4.44
C PRO A 528 -7.61 17.68 5.06
N LEU A 529 -7.31 16.68 4.21
CA LEU A 529 -7.01 15.33 4.67
C LEU A 529 -5.53 15.11 4.99
N SER A 530 -4.65 16.05 4.69
CA SER A 530 -3.22 15.92 4.99
C SER A 530 -2.98 15.74 6.49
N GLN A 531 -2.06 14.85 6.83
CA GLN A 531 -1.54 14.71 8.19
C GLN A 531 -0.89 16.00 8.71
N MET A 532 -0.50 16.91 7.81
CA MET A 532 0.08 18.24 8.09
C MET A 532 -0.95 19.38 8.04
N TYR A 533 -2.25 19.11 7.89
CA TYR A 533 -3.26 20.17 7.75
C TYR A 533 -3.20 21.18 8.90
N GLN A 534 -2.84 22.43 8.58
CA GLN A 534 -2.73 23.57 9.48
C GLN A 534 -1.87 23.34 10.74
N ARG A 535 -0.95 22.36 10.73
CA ARG A 535 0.01 22.15 11.81
C ARG A 535 1.34 21.59 11.31
N ALA A 536 2.44 22.11 11.84
CA ALA A 536 3.73 21.46 11.70
C ALA A 536 3.70 20.11 12.41
N THR A 537 4.28 19.10 11.78
CA THR A 537 4.02 17.70 12.12
C THR A 537 5.32 16.91 12.23
N CYS A 538 5.39 16.04 13.22
CA CYS A 538 6.38 14.98 13.36
C CYS A 538 5.74 13.67 12.91
N THR A 539 6.29 13.03 11.88
CA THR A 539 5.85 11.70 11.43
C THR A 539 6.73 10.63 12.06
N ILE A 540 6.13 9.53 12.52
CA ILE A 540 6.84 8.42 13.17
C ILE A 540 6.55 7.15 12.38
N GLU A 541 7.45 6.83 11.45
CA GLU A 541 7.39 5.65 10.59
C GLU A 541 7.94 4.41 11.31
N MET A 542 7.17 3.32 11.27
CA MET A 542 7.60 1.99 11.73
C MET A 542 7.69 1.04 10.52
N PRO A 543 8.81 1.01 9.79
CA PRO A 543 8.98 0.12 8.65
C PRO A 543 9.24 -1.32 9.10
N MET A 544 8.58 -2.27 8.44
CA MET A 544 8.70 -3.70 8.70
C MET A 544 8.57 -4.49 7.37
N PRO A 545 9.19 -5.67 7.23
CA PRO A 545 9.11 -6.51 6.04
C PRO A 545 7.69 -6.71 5.48
N GLY A 546 7.56 -6.63 4.15
CA GLY A 546 6.38 -6.90 3.34
C GLY A 546 6.06 -8.39 3.12
N SER A 547 5.01 -8.67 2.34
CA SER A 547 4.51 -10.03 2.04
C SER A 547 5.23 -10.74 0.88
N ASP A 548 5.84 -10.00 -0.05
CA ASP A 548 6.22 -10.56 -1.36
C ASP A 548 7.60 -11.25 -1.35
N TYR A 549 8.13 -11.57 -0.17
CA TYR A 549 9.43 -12.23 -0.01
C TYR A 549 9.37 -13.76 -0.17
N LEU A 550 8.17 -14.33 -0.26
CA LEU A 550 7.95 -15.77 -0.20
C LEU A 550 8.06 -16.51 -1.54
N ASP A 551 8.21 -15.81 -2.67
CA ASP A 551 7.71 -16.39 -3.92
C ASP A 551 8.69 -17.25 -4.74
N GLN A 552 9.99 -17.33 -4.44
CA GLN A 552 10.92 -17.90 -5.45
C GLN A 552 11.87 -19.01 -5.00
N ARG A 553 11.93 -19.38 -3.71
CA ARG A 553 12.99 -20.29 -3.22
C ARG A 553 12.56 -21.63 -2.62
N SER A 554 11.26 -21.87 -2.41
CA SER A 554 10.78 -23.09 -1.71
C SER A 554 10.02 -24.06 -2.62
N ALA A 555 10.57 -24.35 -3.80
CA ALA A 555 9.92 -25.20 -4.80
C ALA A 555 9.96 -26.71 -4.46
N ASP A 556 10.92 -27.16 -3.65
CA ASP A 556 11.26 -28.60 -3.63
C ASP A 556 10.70 -29.40 -2.43
N ASP A 557 10.27 -28.75 -1.34
CA ASP A 557 9.61 -29.39 -0.19
C ASP A 557 8.28 -28.71 0.18
N PRO A 558 7.13 -29.31 -0.19
CA PRO A 558 5.79 -28.79 0.13
C PRO A 558 5.50 -28.65 1.63
N VAL A 559 6.08 -29.53 2.47
CA VAL A 559 5.84 -29.51 3.93
C VAL A 559 6.61 -28.36 4.57
N TYR A 560 7.85 -28.16 4.16
CA TYR A 560 8.64 -27.00 4.57
C TYR A 560 8.00 -25.69 4.10
N ARG A 561 7.53 -25.64 2.84
CA ARG A 561 6.80 -24.49 2.30
C ARG A 561 5.59 -24.12 3.15
N LEU A 562 4.73 -25.10 3.47
CA LEU A 562 3.54 -24.86 4.31
C LEU A 562 3.91 -24.33 5.71
N ARG A 563 4.92 -24.94 6.36
CA ARG A 563 5.39 -24.48 7.68
C ARG A 563 5.93 -23.05 7.65
N MET A 564 6.63 -22.69 6.58
CA MET A 564 7.13 -21.34 6.38
C MET A 564 5.99 -20.36 6.16
N LEU A 565 5.01 -20.68 5.33
CA LEU A 565 3.83 -19.83 5.13
C LEU A 565 3.12 -19.54 6.46
N ASP A 566 2.91 -20.55 7.31
CA ASP A 566 2.30 -20.33 8.63
C ASP A 566 3.10 -19.38 9.53
N LEU A 567 4.44 -19.44 9.48
CA LEU A 567 5.30 -18.56 10.27
C LEU A 567 5.23 -17.12 9.76
N TYR A 568 5.24 -16.95 8.44
CA TYR A 568 5.06 -15.65 7.81
C TYR A 568 3.69 -15.06 8.12
N GLU A 569 2.63 -15.85 8.07
CA GLU A 569 1.29 -15.41 8.50
C GLU A 569 1.32 -14.91 9.95
N ALA A 570 1.95 -15.65 10.86
CA ALA A 570 2.10 -15.23 12.25
C ALA A 570 2.87 -13.91 12.40
N TYR A 571 3.91 -13.71 11.60
CA TYR A 571 4.64 -12.45 11.52
C TYR A 571 3.78 -11.29 10.98
N LEU A 572 3.04 -11.52 9.89
CA LEU A 572 2.17 -10.49 9.28
C LEU A 572 1.02 -10.09 10.21
N ASP A 573 0.41 -11.05 10.91
CA ASP A 573 -0.59 -10.84 11.96
C ASP A 573 -0.01 -9.95 13.08
N GLY A 574 1.18 -10.32 13.57
CA GLY A 574 1.92 -9.58 14.59
C GLY A 574 2.25 -8.15 14.17
N ARG A 575 2.76 -7.97 12.95
CA ARG A 575 3.06 -6.66 12.36
C ARG A 575 1.81 -5.78 12.31
N GLN A 576 0.69 -6.30 11.79
CA GLN A 576 -0.56 -5.54 11.71
C GLN A 576 -1.09 -5.17 13.10
N LYS A 577 -1.00 -6.10 14.07
CA LYS A 577 -1.34 -5.82 15.47
C LYS A 577 -0.48 -4.70 16.03
N LEU A 578 0.83 -4.73 15.84
CA LEU A 578 1.74 -3.68 16.32
C LEU A 578 1.43 -2.33 15.68
N PHE A 579 1.18 -2.30 14.37
CA PHE A 579 0.81 -1.07 13.67
C PHE A 579 -0.47 -0.46 14.26
N LYS A 580 -1.52 -1.26 14.48
CA LYS A 580 -2.77 -0.81 15.12
C LYS A 580 -2.53 -0.29 16.54
N GLU A 581 -1.74 -1.00 17.34
CA GLU A 581 -1.45 -0.60 18.72
C GLU A 581 -0.67 0.72 18.80
N VAL A 582 0.30 0.95 17.91
CA VAL A 582 1.09 2.18 17.84
C VAL A 582 0.27 3.34 17.30
N GLU A 583 -0.50 3.12 16.22
CA GLU A 583 -1.41 4.13 15.67
C GLU A 583 -2.43 4.56 16.74
N GLN A 584 -3.11 3.61 17.39
CA GLN A 584 -4.09 3.90 18.43
C GLN A 584 -3.46 4.63 19.63
N LEU A 585 -2.29 4.20 20.09
CA LEU A 585 -1.55 4.86 21.17
C LEU A 585 -1.31 6.34 20.88
N LEU A 586 -0.89 6.65 19.65
CA LEU A 586 -0.58 8.01 19.25
C LEU A 586 -1.85 8.84 18.98
N ILE A 587 -2.88 8.22 18.43
CA ILE A 587 -4.21 8.82 18.26
C ILE A 587 -4.81 9.22 19.62
N ASP A 588 -4.80 8.33 20.60
CA ASP A 588 -5.47 8.56 21.88
C ASP A 588 -4.75 9.58 22.76
N ARG A 589 -3.43 9.68 22.63
CA ARG A 589 -2.60 10.57 23.46
C ARG A 589 -2.28 11.91 22.82
N PHE A 590 -2.27 11.99 21.50
CA PHE A 590 -1.70 13.13 20.77
C PHE A 590 -2.50 13.53 19.52
N ASP A 591 -3.71 12.99 19.32
CA ASP A 591 -4.55 13.24 18.13
C ASP A 591 -3.73 13.08 16.83
N ALA A 592 -3.01 11.96 16.74
CA ALA A 592 -2.22 11.62 15.58
C ALA A 592 -3.10 11.46 14.33
N ARG A 593 -2.56 11.83 13.18
CA ARG A 593 -3.19 11.69 11.86
C ARG A 593 -2.41 10.67 11.03
N PRO A 594 -3.06 9.86 10.17
CA PRO A 594 -2.36 8.84 9.42
C PRO A 594 -1.64 9.43 8.21
N HIS A 595 -0.51 8.83 7.84
CA HIS A 595 -0.01 8.94 6.47
C HIS A 595 -0.87 8.07 5.53
N TRP A 596 -1.60 8.68 4.60
CA TRP A 596 -2.53 7.96 3.72
C TRP A 596 -1.87 7.02 2.71
N GLY A 597 -0.60 7.22 2.40
CA GLY A 597 0.20 6.28 1.61
C GLY A 597 0.60 4.99 2.36
N GLN A 598 0.54 4.99 3.70
CA GLN A 598 1.00 3.91 4.57
C GLN A 598 -0.18 3.14 5.19
N ALA A 599 0.11 2.04 5.88
CA ALA A 599 -0.93 1.28 6.60
C ALA A 599 -1.53 2.13 7.72
N ASN A 600 -2.86 2.26 7.71
CA ASN A 600 -3.65 2.99 8.69
C ASN A 600 -5.01 2.32 8.89
N PHE A 601 -5.63 2.55 10.05
CA PHE A 601 -6.84 1.83 10.46
C PHE A 601 -7.95 2.76 10.98
N LEU A 602 -7.88 4.06 10.67
CA LEU A 602 -8.87 5.04 11.10
C LEU A 602 -10.29 4.65 10.69
N ASP A 603 -11.23 4.78 11.62
CA ASP A 603 -12.67 4.74 11.32
C ASP A 603 -13.23 6.16 11.14
N ARG A 604 -14.52 6.24 10.82
CA ARG A 604 -15.26 7.50 10.63
C ARG A 604 -15.12 8.43 11.84
N ASP A 605 -15.40 7.91 13.03
CA ASP A 605 -15.50 8.70 14.26
C ASP A 605 -14.14 9.28 14.64
N THR A 606 -13.09 8.47 14.49
CA THR A 606 -11.71 8.90 14.72
C THR A 606 -11.29 9.92 13.68
N ALA A 607 -11.59 9.71 12.39
CA ALA A 607 -11.29 10.66 11.32
C ALA A 607 -11.94 12.03 11.60
N ALA A 608 -13.23 12.06 11.95
CA ALA A 608 -13.93 13.30 12.30
C ALA A 608 -13.34 14.02 13.53
N ARG A 609 -12.73 13.27 14.46
CA ARG A 609 -12.06 13.82 15.64
C ARG A 609 -10.68 14.41 15.32
N VAL A 610 -9.84 13.67 14.60
CA VAL A 610 -8.40 14.02 14.44
C VAL A 610 -8.11 14.87 13.19
N LEU A 611 -9.05 14.93 12.24
CA LEU A 611 -8.95 15.73 11.01
C LEU A 611 -9.94 16.91 11.06
N PRO A 612 -9.49 18.13 11.42
CA PRO A 612 -10.37 19.28 11.69
C PRO A 612 -11.26 19.70 10.52
N ALA A 613 -10.83 19.46 9.28
CA ALA A 613 -11.55 19.83 8.06
C ALA A 613 -12.25 18.64 7.38
N PHE A 614 -12.41 17.50 8.08
CA PHE A 614 -13.01 16.30 7.51
C PHE A 614 -14.43 16.54 6.98
N GLU A 615 -15.30 17.20 7.74
CA GLU A 615 -16.68 17.47 7.31
C GLU A 615 -16.74 18.47 6.15
N ASN A 616 -15.89 19.51 6.14
CA ASN A 616 -15.80 20.45 5.02
C ASN A 616 -15.32 19.74 3.73
N TRP A 617 -14.38 18.79 3.87
CA TRP A 617 -13.95 17.96 2.75
C TRP A 617 -15.09 17.04 2.29
N LEU A 618 -15.90 16.51 3.21
CA LEU A 618 -17.05 15.68 2.88
C LEU A 618 -18.11 16.43 2.06
N ASP A 619 -18.29 17.74 2.27
CA ASP A 619 -19.19 18.55 1.44
C ASP A 619 -18.78 18.54 -0.03
N ILE A 620 -17.48 18.67 -0.31
CA ILE A 620 -16.94 18.59 -1.67
C ILE A 620 -17.04 17.14 -2.19
N TYR A 621 -16.70 16.16 -1.36
CA TYR A 621 -16.80 14.74 -1.72
C TYR A 621 -18.22 14.32 -2.11
N ARG A 622 -19.25 14.77 -1.38
CA ARG A 622 -20.66 14.46 -1.69
C ARG A 622 -21.08 14.96 -3.07
N VAL A 623 -20.57 16.11 -3.49
CA VAL A 623 -20.80 16.63 -4.84
C VAL A 623 -20.01 15.82 -5.86
N ARG A 624 -18.70 15.69 -5.64
CA ARG A 624 -17.77 15.07 -6.61
C ARG A 624 -17.94 13.57 -6.77
N ASN A 625 -18.56 12.90 -5.81
CA ASN A 625 -18.87 11.48 -5.85
C ASN A 625 -20.38 11.22 -5.67
N ALA A 626 -21.24 12.16 -6.07
CA ALA A 626 -22.70 12.02 -5.92
C ALA A 626 -23.25 10.71 -6.51
N THR A 627 -22.58 10.18 -7.54
CA THR A 627 -22.94 8.95 -8.25
C THR A 627 -22.44 7.66 -7.57
N GLY A 628 -21.55 7.76 -6.57
CA GLY A 628 -20.90 6.61 -5.95
C GLY A 628 -19.80 5.94 -6.79
N LEU A 629 -19.50 6.46 -7.99
CA LEU A 629 -18.52 5.86 -8.89
C LEU A 629 -17.10 5.83 -8.31
N PHE A 630 -16.76 6.70 -7.36
CA PHE A 630 -15.43 6.73 -6.74
C PHE A 630 -15.38 6.05 -5.36
N ASN A 631 -16.41 5.26 -5.01
CA ASN A 631 -16.39 4.43 -3.81
C ASN A 631 -15.28 3.36 -3.87
N GLY A 632 -14.81 2.92 -2.71
CA GLY A 632 -13.83 1.85 -2.56
C GLY A 632 -13.69 1.39 -1.11
N ALA A 633 -12.73 0.49 -0.85
CA ALA A 633 -12.53 -0.07 0.49
C ALA A 633 -12.31 1.00 1.56
N LEU A 634 -11.60 2.09 1.21
CA LEU A 634 -11.41 3.24 2.09
C LEU A 634 -12.73 3.95 2.44
N THR A 635 -13.57 4.26 1.44
CA THR A 635 -14.82 5.00 1.68
C THR A 635 -15.83 4.15 2.45
N ASP A 636 -15.81 2.82 2.24
CA ASP A 636 -16.59 1.86 3.01
C ASP A 636 -16.13 1.84 4.48
N ARG A 637 -14.81 1.74 4.71
CA ARG A 637 -14.23 1.77 6.07
C ARG A 637 -14.54 3.07 6.81
N LEU A 638 -14.45 4.20 6.12
CA LEU A 638 -14.75 5.51 6.70
C LEU A 638 -16.26 5.79 6.76
N ASN A 639 -17.12 4.86 6.32
CA ASN A 639 -18.56 5.01 6.26
C ASN A 639 -18.98 6.34 5.60
N ILE A 640 -18.41 6.60 4.41
CA ILE A 640 -18.68 7.77 3.56
C ILE A 640 -19.09 7.39 2.15
N SER A 641 -19.10 6.10 1.79
CA SER A 641 -19.51 5.66 0.45
C SER A 641 -20.85 6.26 0.03
N MET A 642 -20.87 6.86 -1.17
CA MET A 642 -22.07 7.45 -1.73
C MET A 642 -22.87 6.37 -2.44
N HIS A 643 -24.08 6.13 -1.96
CA HIS A 643 -25.04 5.28 -2.65
C HIS A 643 -26.13 6.23 -3.12
N PRO A 644 -26.04 6.79 -4.35
CA PRO A 644 -27.14 7.60 -4.86
C PRO A 644 -28.43 6.81 -4.69
N ASP A 645 -29.45 7.48 -4.16
CA ASP A 645 -30.76 6.89 -3.95
C ASP A 645 -31.21 6.24 -5.26
N LEU A 646 -31.47 4.93 -5.22
CA LEU A 646 -32.49 4.34 -6.08
C LEU A 646 -33.85 4.67 -5.47
N ASP A 647 -34.15 5.97 -5.32
CA ASP A 647 -35.22 6.53 -4.48
C ASP A 647 -35.22 5.97 -3.02
N ASP A 648 -35.33 6.86 -2.04
CA ASP A 648 -35.58 6.50 -0.62
C ASP A 648 -36.91 5.74 -0.43
N ASP A 649 -37.76 5.71 -1.48
CA ASP A 649 -38.89 4.81 -1.54
C ASP A 649 -38.41 3.41 -1.94
N PRO A 650 -38.80 2.35 -1.18
CA PRO A 650 -38.79 0.99 -1.68
C PRO A 650 -39.25 1.02 -3.14
N VAL A 651 -38.43 0.58 -4.12
CA VAL A 651 -38.93 0.31 -5.47
C VAL A 651 -40.23 -0.45 -5.25
N PRO A 652 -41.40 0.15 -5.51
CA PRO A 652 -42.64 -0.55 -5.26
C PRO A 652 -42.55 -1.79 -6.13
N LEU A 653 -42.86 -2.96 -5.57
CA LEU A 653 -43.15 -4.14 -6.39
C LEU A 653 -43.96 -3.64 -7.58
N PRO A 654 -43.52 -3.85 -8.84
CA PRO A 654 -44.24 -3.31 -9.99
C PRO A 654 -45.71 -3.72 -9.85
N ASP A 655 -46.58 -2.74 -9.61
CA ASP A 655 -48.03 -2.92 -9.37
C ASP A 655 -48.45 -3.83 -8.20
N GLY A 656 -47.62 -4.01 -7.17
CA GLY A 656 -47.87 -4.95 -6.07
C GLY A 656 -47.66 -6.43 -6.45
N GLN A 657 -47.00 -6.69 -7.60
CA GLN A 657 -46.71 -8.05 -8.05
C GLN A 657 -45.35 -8.57 -7.56
N PRO A 658 -45.25 -9.84 -7.12
CA PRO A 658 -43.99 -10.41 -6.66
C PRO A 658 -42.88 -10.36 -7.72
N VAL A 659 -41.69 -9.86 -7.36
CA VAL A 659 -40.53 -9.83 -8.27
C VAL A 659 -40.08 -11.25 -8.55
N GLN A 660 -40.09 -11.63 -9.82
CA GLN A 660 -39.73 -12.98 -10.27
C GLN A 660 -38.23 -13.09 -10.57
N GLY A 661 -37.71 -14.29 -10.41
CA GLY A 661 -36.36 -14.67 -10.83
C GLY A 661 -36.25 -16.18 -11.04
N LYS A 662 -35.10 -16.62 -11.55
CA LYS A 662 -34.79 -18.05 -11.64
C LYS A 662 -34.19 -18.56 -10.33
N ALA A 663 -34.44 -19.84 -10.05
CA ALA A 663 -33.87 -20.55 -8.91
C ALA A 663 -33.22 -21.85 -9.36
N VAL A 664 -32.06 -22.16 -8.81
CA VAL A 664 -31.38 -23.45 -9.00
C VAL A 664 -30.94 -23.97 -7.64
N PHE A 665 -31.28 -25.22 -7.32
CA PHE A 665 -30.84 -25.87 -6.10
C PHE A 665 -29.89 -27.03 -6.38
N ARG A 666 -28.75 -27.06 -5.69
CA ARG A 666 -27.77 -28.16 -5.73
C ARG A 666 -27.60 -28.75 -4.34
N HIS A 667 -27.51 -30.08 -4.28
CA HIS A 667 -27.14 -30.81 -3.07
C HIS A 667 -25.83 -31.54 -3.33
N ASN A 668 -24.76 -31.11 -2.67
CA ASN A 668 -23.50 -31.84 -2.59
C ASN A 668 -23.63 -32.93 -1.52
N ARG A 669 -23.79 -34.18 -1.95
CA ARG A 669 -24.03 -35.33 -1.05
C ARG A 669 -22.78 -35.78 -0.29
N SER A 670 -21.56 -35.54 -0.78
CA SER A 670 -20.33 -35.92 -0.08
C SER A 670 -20.05 -35.01 1.10
N GLU A 671 -20.41 -33.73 0.99
CA GLU A 671 -20.27 -32.74 2.06
C GLU A 671 -21.56 -32.52 2.85
N ASN A 672 -22.66 -33.15 2.43
CA ASN A 672 -24.00 -32.95 2.98
C ASN A 672 -24.42 -31.47 3.01
N ARG A 673 -24.13 -30.72 1.94
CA ARG A 673 -24.38 -29.27 1.81
C ARG A 673 -25.37 -28.96 0.69
N GLY A 674 -26.24 -27.98 0.90
CA GLY A 674 -27.18 -27.48 -0.10
C GLY A 674 -26.79 -26.07 -0.57
N SER A 675 -27.03 -25.74 -1.82
CA SER A 675 -26.94 -24.35 -2.30
C SER A 675 -28.14 -23.98 -3.17
N LEU A 676 -28.76 -22.84 -2.88
CA LEU A 676 -29.83 -22.23 -3.67
C LEU A 676 -29.29 -20.95 -4.29
N LYS A 677 -29.23 -20.90 -5.62
CA LYS A 677 -28.86 -19.70 -6.36
C LYS A 677 -30.12 -19.05 -6.93
N LEU A 678 -30.32 -17.77 -6.64
CA LEU A 678 -31.34 -16.90 -7.21
C LEU A 678 -30.71 -15.97 -8.24
N LYS A 679 -31.41 -15.71 -9.34
CA LYS A 679 -30.94 -14.90 -10.47
C LYS A 679 -31.99 -13.90 -10.96
N ASP A 680 -31.59 -13.07 -11.92
CA ASP A 680 -32.41 -12.09 -12.63
C ASP A 680 -32.88 -10.93 -11.71
N GLY A 681 -34.01 -10.29 -12.03
CA GLY A 681 -34.50 -9.10 -11.31
C GLY A 681 -34.68 -9.31 -9.80
N LEU A 682 -34.95 -10.53 -9.36
CA LEU A 682 -35.03 -10.88 -7.95
C LEU A 682 -33.66 -10.85 -7.24
N ALA A 683 -32.60 -11.32 -7.89
CA ALA A 683 -31.26 -11.30 -7.30
C ALA A 683 -30.74 -9.87 -7.14
N LYS A 684 -31.01 -9.01 -8.12
CA LYS A 684 -30.70 -7.58 -8.04
C LYS A 684 -31.38 -6.90 -6.85
N LEU A 685 -32.69 -7.13 -6.68
CA LEU A 685 -33.46 -6.58 -5.57
C LEU A 685 -32.96 -7.05 -4.20
N LEU A 686 -32.66 -8.34 -4.06
CA LEU A 686 -32.14 -8.89 -2.80
C LEU A 686 -30.73 -8.40 -2.50
N TYR A 687 -29.85 -8.30 -3.50
CA TYR A 687 -28.52 -7.71 -3.36
C TYR A 687 -28.63 -6.30 -2.77
N GLN A 688 -29.44 -5.43 -3.39
CA GLN A 688 -29.65 -4.05 -2.94
C GLN A 688 -30.18 -3.95 -1.50
N ARG A 689 -31.05 -4.88 -1.08
CA ARG A 689 -31.62 -4.90 0.27
C ARG A 689 -30.68 -5.44 1.34
N LEU A 690 -29.80 -6.36 0.96
CA LEU A 690 -28.87 -7.01 1.89
C LEU A 690 -27.57 -6.20 2.09
N THR A 691 -27.27 -5.27 1.20
CA THR A 691 -26.08 -4.41 1.27
C THR A 691 -26.36 -3.00 1.83
N GLN A 692 -27.60 -2.69 2.22
CA GLN A 692 -27.92 -1.45 2.95
C GLN A 692 -27.37 -1.49 4.39
N PRO A 693 -26.89 -0.37 4.95
CA PRO A 693 -26.34 -0.32 6.29
C PRO A 693 -27.43 -0.60 7.34
N VAL A 694 -27.18 -1.56 8.22
CA VAL A 694 -27.94 -1.77 9.46
C VAL A 694 -27.20 -1.05 10.59
N GLU A 695 -27.90 -0.48 11.57
CA GLU A 695 -27.34 0.29 12.70
C GLU A 695 -26.29 -0.46 13.57
N GLU A 696 -26.05 -1.75 13.31
CA GLU A 696 -24.90 -2.51 13.84
C GLU A 696 -24.14 -3.15 12.67
N PRO A 697 -22.80 -3.03 12.60
CA PRO A 697 -22.00 -3.60 11.51
C PRO A 697 -22.04 -5.13 11.59
N ARG A 698 -22.90 -5.74 10.77
CA ARG A 698 -23.14 -7.20 10.72
C ARG A 698 -22.67 -7.79 9.38
N CYS A 699 -21.37 -7.67 9.11
CA CYS A 699 -20.51 -8.60 8.33
C CYS A 699 -19.28 -7.83 7.85
N TYR A 700 -18.10 -8.11 8.42
CA TYR A 700 -16.84 -7.68 7.82
C TYR A 700 -16.49 -8.59 6.63
N THR A 701 -16.21 -7.99 5.49
CA THR A 701 -15.48 -8.62 4.39
C THR A 701 -14.07 -8.91 4.89
N LEU A 702 -13.74 -10.19 5.06
CA LEU A 702 -12.43 -10.68 5.48
C LEU A 702 -11.48 -10.70 4.28
N PHE A 703 -10.53 -9.77 4.21
CA PHE A 703 -9.26 -10.03 3.54
C PHE A 703 -8.21 -10.39 4.60
N PHE A 704 -7.56 -11.54 4.39
CA PHE A 704 -6.56 -12.24 5.20
C PHE A 704 -7.07 -13.10 6.38
N LEU A 705 -7.24 -14.40 6.07
CA LEU A 705 -7.00 -15.59 6.89
C LEU A 705 -7.02 -15.46 8.43
N SER A 706 -8.16 -15.13 9.04
CA SER A 706 -8.54 -15.71 10.34
C SER A 706 -10.05 -15.63 10.60
N ASN A 707 -10.71 -16.78 10.41
CA ASN A 707 -12.15 -16.95 10.59
C ASN A 707 -12.53 -17.07 12.08
N ARG A 708 -13.28 -16.13 12.67
CA ARG A 708 -14.30 -16.46 13.69
C ARG A 708 -15.41 -15.40 13.80
N CYS A 709 -16.61 -15.73 13.29
CA CYS A 709 -17.89 -15.27 13.85
C CYS A 709 -18.82 -16.49 14.00
N LYS A 710 -19.44 -16.66 15.19
CA LYS A 710 -20.25 -17.84 15.56
C LYS A 710 -21.76 -17.52 15.48
N ARG A 711 -22.51 -18.17 14.56
CA ARG A 711 -23.74 -18.98 14.80
C ARG A 711 -24.64 -19.17 13.55
N MET A 712 -25.02 -20.44 13.30
CA MET A 712 -26.17 -21.00 12.52
C MET A 712 -26.33 -20.72 10.99
N GLY A 713 -25.81 -21.65 10.17
CA GLY A 713 -26.62 -22.45 9.23
C GLY A 713 -26.89 -21.96 7.80
N VAL A 714 -26.89 -20.65 7.53
CA VAL A 714 -27.08 -20.11 6.18
C VAL A 714 -26.13 -18.93 5.92
N SER A 715 -25.29 -19.01 4.88
CA SER A 715 -24.56 -17.84 4.38
C SER A 715 -25.20 -17.33 3.09
N CYS A 716 -25.38 -16.01 3.02
CA CYS A 716 -25.84 -15.32 1.81
C CYS A 716 -24.61 -14.70 1.13
N VAL A 717 -24.33 -15.10 -0.10
CA VAL A 717 -23.26 -14.53 -0.91
C VAL A 717 -23.91 -13.85 -2.11
N ALA A 718 -23.71 -12.55 -2.21
CA ALA A 718 -24.21 -11.74 -3.32
C ALA A 718 -22.99 -11.39 -4.19
N SER A 719 -23.00 -11.76 -5.47
CA SER A 719 -21.85 -11.59 -6.37
C SER A 719 -22.28 -11.23 -7.79
N THR A 720 -21.45 -10.40 -8.41
CA THR A 720 -21.52 -9.87 -9.78
C THR A 720 -20.50 -10.52 -10.72
N GLN A 721 -19.56 -11.33 -10.21
CA GLN A 721 -18.43 -11.92 -10.96
C GLN A 721 -18.81 -12.85 -12.14
N ASN A 722 -20.09 -13.10 -12.39
CA ASN A 722 -20.53 -13.94 -13.49
C ASN A 722 -20.73 -13.09 -14.74
N LEU A 723 -19.64 -12.91 -15.49
CA LEU A 723 -19.63 -12.48 -16.89
C LEU A 723 -20.82 -13.14 -17.62
N ILE A 724 -21.64 -12.32 -18.28
CA ILE A 724 -22.83 -12.61 -19.12
C ILE A 724 -24.20 -12.26 -18.48
N TYR A 725 -24.42 -12.28 -17.14
CA TYR A 725 -25.67 -11.73 -16.55
C TYR A 725 -25.45 -11.12 -15.14
N PRO A 726 -25.85 -9.86 -14.90
CA PRO A 726 -25.58 -9.20 -13.64
C PRO A 726 -26.53 -9.71 -12.55
N TYR A 727 -26.00 -9.90 -11.33
CA TYR A 727 -26.68 -10.29 -10.09
C TYR A 727 -27.03 -11.78 -9.89
N VAL A 728 -26.30 -12.44 -8.99
CA VAL A 728 -26.65 -13.74 -8.39
C VAL A 728 -26.62 -13.64 -6.87
N VAL A 729 -27.66 -14.15 -6.21
CA VAL A 729 -27.70 -14.32 -4.74
C VAL A 729 -27.69 -15.81 -4.42
N GLU A 730 -26.65 -16.27 -3.72
CA GLU A 730 -26.53 -17.66 -3.28
C GLU A 730 -26.82 -17.80 -1.79
N PHE A 731 -27.76 -18.66 -1.45
CA PHE A 731 -27.97 -19.18 -0.09
C PHE A 731 -27.32 -20.54 0.02
N ARG A 732 -26.36 -20.70 0.94
CA ARG A 732 -25.76 -22.00 1.24
C ARG A 732 -26.36 -22.56 2.53
N PHE A 733 -26.68 -23.86 2.56
CA PHE A 733 -27.34 -24.55 3.68
C PHE A 733 -26.48 -25.69 4.21
N ALA A 734 -26.36 -25.80 5.55
CA ALA A 734 -25.74 -26.93 6.23
C ALA A 734 -26.71 -27.58 7.25
N PRO A 735 -26.87 -28.92 7.26
CA PRO A 735 -27.83 -29.60 8.13
C PRO A 735 -27.37 -29.76 9.58
N THR A 736 -26.09 -29.51 9.89
CA THR A 736 -25.46 -29.74 11.20
C THR A 736 -25.09 -28.44 11.95
N GLY A 737 -25.35 -27.27 11.36
CA GLY A 737 -24.94 -25.98 11.94
C GLY A 737 -23.43 -25.69 11.88
N GLU A 738 -22.67 -26.45 11.09
CA GLU A 738 -21.23 -26.21 10.85
C GLU A 738 -20.98 -24.95 9.99
N LEU A 739 -19.83 -24.29 10.22
CA LEU A 739 -19.39 -23.11 9.47
C LEU A 739 -19.06 -23.50 8.01
N LEU A 740 -19.53 -22.73 7.05
CA LEU A 740 -19.17 -22.90 5.63
C LEU A 740 -17.94 -22.04 5.33
N SER A 741 -16.85 -22.63 4.82
CA SER A 741 -15.76 -21.82 4.25
C SER A 741 -16.24 -21.18 2.94
N LEU A 742 -15.84 -19.94 2.68
CA LEU A 742 -16.16 -19.21 1.46
C LEU A 742 -15.29 -19.62 0.27
N THR A 743 -14.37 -20.56 0.46
CA THR A 743 -13.47 -21.03 -0.58
C THR A 743 -14.12 -22.07 -1.50
N GLU A 744 -14.08 -21.74 -2.79
CA GLU A 744 -14.14 -22.63 -3.95
C GLU A 744 -15.49 -23.27 -4.31
N ASP A 745 -16.21 -22.63 -5.24
CA ASP A 745 -16.91 -23.33 -6.34
C ASP A 745 -17.29 -22.30 -7.42
N TYR A 746 -16.33 -22.00 -8.30
CA TYR A 746 -16.37 -20.91 -9.29
C TYR A 746 -16.87 -21.32 -10.69
N ASP A 747 -17.69 -22.37 -10.82
CA ASP A 747 -18.12 -22.85 -12.14
C ASP A 747 -19.65 -22.78 -12.33
N LEU A 748 -20.13 -21.68 -12.92
CA LEU A 748 -21.55 -21.37 -13.15
C LEU A 748 -22.09 -21.98 -14.45
N ASP A 749 -21.27 -22.08 -15.50
CA ASP A 749 -21.73 -22.47 -16.85
C ASP A 749 -21.94 -23.98 -16.97
N ASN A 750 -21.11 -24.79 -16.28
CA ASN A 750 -21.37 -26.22 -16.16
C ASN A 750 -22.63 -26.53 -15.33
N ALA A 751 -23.02 -25.66 -14.39
CA ALA A 751 -24.13 -25.91 -13.49
C ALA A 751 -25.52 -25.76 -14.14
N LEU A 752 -25.67 -24.93 -15.19
CA LEU A 752 -26.94 -24.76 -15.92
C LEU A 752 -27.15 -25.81 -17.01
N ALA A 753 -26.07 -26.28 -17.64
CA ALA A 753 -26.13 -27.29 -18.69
C ALA A 753 -26.31 -28.73 -18.16
N LEU A 754 -26.00 -28.99 -16.87
CA LEU A 754 -25.93 -30.36 -16.32
C LEU A 754 -26.89 -30.67 -15.16
N ASN A 755 -27.74 -29.73 -14.67
CA ASN A 755 -28.58 -29.99 -13.50
C ASN A 755 -30.08 -30.18 -13.78
N ARG A 756 -30.66 -31.20 -13.14
CA ARG A 756 -32.08 -31.58 -13.24
C ARG A 756 -33.04 -30.78 -12.32
N ASN A 757 -32.53 -29.90 -11.44
CA ASN A 757 -33.32 -29.23 -10.38
C ASN A 757 -33.41 -27.70 -10.53
N SER A 758 -33.89 -27.23 -11.69
CA SER A 758 -34.18 -25.81 -11.95
C SER A 758 -35.61 -25.43 -11.57
N GLY A 759 -35.85 -24.14 -11.33
CA GLY A 759 -37.14 -23.62 -10.89
C GLY A 759 -37.27 -22.11 -11.01
N THR A 760 -38.36 -21.56 -10.50
CA THR A 760 -38.58 -20.11 -10.41
C THR A 760 -38.62 -19.69 -8.94
N ALA A 761 -38.28 -18.44 -8.67
CA ALA A 761 -38.45 -17.82 -7.36
C ALA A 761 -39.20 -16.50 -7.53
N SER A 762 -39.93 -16.11 -6.49
CA SER A 762 -40.61 -14.82 -6.45
C SER A 762 -40.50 -14.21 -5.06
N PHE A 763 -40.40 -12.89 -4.98
CA PHE A 763 -40.39 -12.17 -3.72
C PHE A 763 -41.55 -11.17 -3.66
N ASP A 764 -42.39 -11.32 -2.64
CA ASP A 764 -43.60 -10.52 -2.43
C ASP A 764 -43.40 -9.39 -1.41
N GLY A 765 -42.14 -9.06 -1.07
CA GLY A 765 -41.81 -8.10 -0.03
C GLY A 765 -41.60 -8.72 1.36
N ARG A 766 -42.01 -9.98 1.58
CA ARG A 766 -41.88 -10.68 2.87
C ARG A 766 -41.34 -12.09 2.77
N TYR A 767 -41.64 -12.78 1.67
CA TYR A 767 -41.32 -14.18 1.46
C TYR A 767 -40.69 -14.43 0.08
N ILE A 768 -39.64 -15.23 0.04
CA ILE A 768 -39.11 -15.82 -1.21
C ILE A 768 -39.83 -17.15 -1.46
N THR A 769 -40.68 -17.19 -2.49
CA THR A 769 -41.42 -18.39 -2.89
C THR A 769 -40.74 -19.06 -4.07
N ILE A 770 -40.15 -20.24 -3.85
CA ILE A 770 -39.45 -21.08 -4.83
C ILE A 770 -40.39 -22.17 -5.35
N ARG A 771 -40.40 -22.40 -6.67
CA ARG A 771 -41.25 -23.38 -7.37
C ARG A 771 -40.41 -24.29 -8.28
N GLY A 772 -41.01 -25.37 -8.77
CA GLY A 772 -40.38 -26.29 -9.71
C GLY A 772 -39.38 -27.24 -9.06
N ALA A 773 -38.48 -27.80 -9.87
CA ALA A 773 -37.57 -28.86 -9.42
C ALA A 773 -36.53 -28.34 -8.39
N ALA A 774 -36.22 -27.05 -8.38
CA ALA A 774 -35.44 -26.42 -7.30
C ALA A 774 -36.12 -26.54 -5.92
N ALA A 775 -37.44 -26.32 -5.86
CA ALA A 775 -38.24 -26.48 -4.63
C ALA A 775 -38.30 -27.93 -4.17
N THR A 776 -38.36 -28.88 -5.10
CA THR A 776 -38.31 -30.32 -4.80
C THR A 776 -36.93 -30.72 -4.24
N GLY A 777 -35.84 -30.32 -4.89
CA GLY A 777 -34.49 -30.60 -4.41
C GLY A 777 -34.20 -30.03 -3.02
N LEU A 778 -34.62 -28.80 -2.76
CA LEU A 778 -34.47 -28.16 -1.44
C LEU A 778 -35.24 -28.92 -0.35
N ARG A 779 -36.44 -29.42 -0.64
CA ARG A 779 -37.23 -30.24 0.30
C ARG A 779 -36.57 -31.59 0.57
N GLU A 780 -36.06 -32.26 -0.45
CA GLU A 780 -35.33 -33.51 -0.27
C GLU A 780 -34.10 -33.33 0.61
N PHE A 781 -33.36 -32.23 0.42
CA PHE A 781 -32.22 -31.89 1.27
C PHE A 781 -32.62 -31.68 2.74
N VAL A 782 -33.65 -30.87 3.01
CA VAL A 782 -34.16 -30.66 4.37
C VAL A 782 -34.67 -31.96 4.99
N ARG A 783 -35.39 -32.80 4.22
CA ARG A 783 -35.86 -34.12 4.68
C ARG A 783 -34.72 -35.07 5.00
N ALA A 784 -33.62 -35.04 4.24
CA ALA A 784 -32.43 -35.85 4.51
C ALA A 784 -31.76 -35.44 5.83
N GLY A 785 -31.75 -34.15 6.16
CA GLY A 785 -31.25 -33.63 7.45
C GLY A 785 -32.17 -33.92 8.66
N ARG A 786 -33.48 -34.08 8.47
CA ARG A 786 -34.49 -34.27 9.54
C ARG A 786 -34.78 -35.72 9.95
N ARG A 787 -33.88 -36.69 9.74
CA ARG A 787 -34.11 -38.09 10.21
C ARG A 787 -34.05 -38.23 11.75
N VAL A 788 -35.03 -37.69 12.45
CA VAL A 788 -35.47 -38.09 13.80
C VAL A 788 -36.99 -37.89 13.87
N SER A 789 -37.77 -38.85 13.37
CA SER A 789 -39.18 -39.16 13.75
C SER A 789 -39.91 -39.80 12.58
N ALA A 790 -40.37 -41.03 12.80
CA ALA A 790 -41.03 -41.87 11.82
C ALA A 790 -42.54 -41.59 11.76
N GLN A 791 -42.97 -40.75 10.82
CA GLN A 791 -44.32 -40.85 10.22
C GLN A 791 -44.27 -40.46 8.74
N PRO A 792 -44.98 -41.16 7.84
CA PRO A 792 -45.11 -40.74 6.46
C PRO A 792 -46.14 -39.61 6.38
N LEU A 793 -45.70 -38.43 5.93
CA LEU A 793 -46.57 -37.26 5.72
C LEU A 793 -46.81 -37.04 4.22
N PRO A 794 -48.01 -36.54 3.84
CA PRO A 794 -48.49 -36.54 2.46
C PRO A 794 -47.67 -35.58 1.58
N GLU A 795 -47.62 -35.86 0.27
CA GLU A 795 -47.02 -34.94 -0.70
C GLU A 795 -47.85 -33.66 -0.82
N PRO A 796 -47.19 -32.49 -0.79
CA PRO A 796 -47.62 -31.41 -1.66
C PRO A 796 -46.55 -31.21 -2.71
N GLU A 797 -46.89 -31.21 -4.00
CA GLU A 797 -46.07 -30.60 -5.07
C GLU A 797 -46.06 -29.05 -4.97
N GLY A 798 -46.06 -28.52 -3.75
CA GLY A 798 -46.17 -27.09 -3.47
C GLY A 798 -44.83 -26.34 -3.57
N PRO A 799 -44.89 -25.00 -3.64
CA PRO A 799 -43.71 -24.14 -3.52
C PRO A 799 -43.01 -24.31 -2.16
N VAL A 800 -41.72 -24.01 -2.11
CA VAL A 800 -40.98 -23.75 -0.86
C VAL A 800 -41.00 -22.25 -0.59
N VAL A 801 -41.33 -21.84 0.63
CA VAL A 801 -41.40 -20.43 1.03
C VAL A 801 -40.33 -20.16 2.08
N LEU A 802 -39.46 -19.19 1.81
CA LEU A 802 -38.47 -18.68 2.76
C LEU A 802 -38.99 -17.34 3.31
N ARG A 803 -39.14 -17.22 4.63
CA ARG A 803 -39.55 -15.98 5.30
C ARG A 803 -38.32 -15.14 5.63
N LEU A 804 -38.32 -13.86 5.28
CA LEU A 804 -37.18 -12.97 5.52
C LEU A 804 -37.20 -12.25 6.89
N GLU A 805 -38.21 -12.45 7.75
CA GLU A 805 -38.31 -11.74 9.05
C GLU A 805 -37.17 -12.00 10.05
N SER A 806 -36.43 -13.08 9.87
CA SER A 806 -35.23 -13.41 10.67
C SER A 806 -33.99 -12.60 10.27
N LEU A 807 -34.00 -11.92 9.11
CA LEU A 807 -32.89 -11.08 8.65
C LEU A 807 -32.77 -9.75 9.41
N ALA A 808 -33.88 -9.20 9.90
CA ALA A 808 -33.88 -7.92 10.61
C ALA A 808 -33.48 -8.02 12.09
N SER A 809 -33.62 -9.20 12.72
CA SER A 809 -33.44 -9.38 14.17
C SER A 809 -32.22 -10.22 14.57
N GLY A 810 -31.51 -10.85 13.63
CA GLY A 810 -30.35 -11.69 13.93
C GLY A 810 -30.65 -12.97 14.70
N ASN A 811 -31.92 -13.31 14.93
CA ASN A 811 -32.35 -14.60 15.46
C ASN A 811 -32.63 -15.55 14.28
N TRP A 812 -31.66 -16.39 13.97
CA TRP A 812 -31.72 -17.38 12.89
C TRP A 812 -32.33 -18.71 13.37
N ASP A 813 -33.56 -18.69 13.88
CA ASP A 813 -34.34 -19.91 14.05
C ASP A 813 -35.19 -20.13 12.80
N VAL A 814 -34.87 -21.19 12.05
CA VAL A 814 -35.79 -21.74 11.05
C VAL A 814 -36.89 -22.44 11.86
N GLU A 815 -38.06 -21.83 12.01
CA GLU A 815 -39.19 -22.57 12.57
C GLU A 815 -39.43 -23.84 11.73
N PRO A 816 -39.68 -24.99 12.38
CA PRO A 816 -39.89 -26.21 11.64
C PRO A 816 -41.22 -26.12 10.88
N PHE A 817 -41.15 -26.10 9.54
CA PHE A 817 -42.28 -26.53 8.70
C PHE A 817 -42.85 -27.87 9.15
#